data_AF-A0A830H6J6-F1
#
_entry.id   AF-A0A830H6J6-F1
#
_cell.length_a   1.000
_cell.length_b   1.000
_cell.length_c   1.000
_cell.angle_alpha   90.00
_cell.angle_beta   90.00
_cell.angle_gamma   90.00
#
_symmetry.space_group_name_H-M   'P 1'
#
loop_
_entity.id
_entity.type
_entity.pdbx_description
1 polymer ?
#
loop_
_entity_poly.entity_id
_entity_poly.type
_entity_poly.pdbx_seq_one_letter_code
_entity_poly.pdbx_strand_id
1 'polypeptide(L)'
;MAAQPQSPARQHPTSHADSAIPAGWQRHVLGAGNNDAASRELGVTAAAAPPAAYDAVNNAFNDDLERGTWGARSASSRRRTAASRRPSALGGSSSRKRYASRTDANWPRWALLVIIMYAVYRFQSRSSNARQQTNANTQPPTKSSSLLAIALNAEEATDTQLADVTRDTLLMAKQVAKEAKELADVAARKNGADSGRPDSVSAATRATTLWRPPKKDPQLVQQLMKNPTPTTTRTPTPTTTRAPREWRSQPSQRRWSRDPRGEMPNDADAETRRQAVKDAMSHAWRGYETYAFGFDELMPLSRKGKNMFAGTGATIIDSLDTLWLMGLTKEFEKARDWVATSLKFDYAGDTSVFETTIRVLGGLMSAYDLAGDSMFLEKAADLADKMKAAFETPTGIPRNMINFKTGKARAPPWVRGQSVLAEFGTEQLEWIALSDRTGDPSYAELVRRSMSTVVDTAIQNSIGLVPLYIDPNTGKFGQPHISFGAMGDSFYEYLLKMFVQGGLDGSDRKFYEYWIITMDQMIDRLTRKTTPSGWWYVDEWRGHLMKKMDHLVCFVPGMLALSLITIPEGLDDALDSRRARYLEAAENIAEFCYRMYDRQPTGLAPEYVKIVDGQDFIPGVPVNLLRPETVESMMLLWRLTKKQRYRDWGWAIFMAFERHCRADVGYSGVKDVRRVPPQKDDTMQSFFLAETLKYLYLLFSPDDVVPLDEWVFNTEAHPIRIHRPDSRGQDDDRRRRQQA
;
A
#
# COMPACT_ATOMS: atom_id res chain seq x y z
N MET A 1 71.33 -34.03 -2.58
CA MET A 1 69.96 -34.56 -2.37
C MET A 1 69.13 -33.37 -1.87
N ALA A 2 68.39 -32.60 -2.68
CA ALA A 2 67.53 -32.85 -3.85
C ALA A 2 66.08 -33.21 -3.45
N ALA A 3 65.02 -32.65 -4.06
CA ALA A 3 64.94 -31.47 -4.96
C ALA A 3 63.48 -30.95 -5.07
N GLN A 4 63.30 -29.69 -5.51
CA GLN A 4 62.05 -29.21 -6.16
C GLN A 4 62.07 -29.54 -7.67
N PRO A 5 60.92 -29.54 -8.36
CA PRO A 5 60.52 -28.38 -9.19
C PRO A 5 59.08 -27.90 -8.87
N GLN A 6 58.73 -26.61 -8.88
CA GLN A 6 58.68 -25.61 -9.98
C GLN A 6 57.53 -25.79 -10.99
N SER A 7 56.74 -24.72 -11.15
CA SER A 7 55.77 -24.50 -12.22
C SER A 7 56.41 -23.82 -13.44
N PRO A 8 55.84 -23.96 -14.66
CA PRO A 8 56.02 -23.01 -15.76
C PRO A 8 54.79 -22.13 -15.98
N ALA A 9 54.94 -21.03 -16.74
CA ALA A 9 53.85 -20.12 -17.11
C ALA A 9 54.07 -19.51 -18.51
N ARG A 10 52.98 -19.00 -19.12
CA ARG A 10 52.91 -18.37 -20.47
C ARG A 10 53.07 -19.42 -21.61
N GLN A 11 52.56 -19.22 -22.83
CA GLN A 11 52.30 -17.98 -23.59
C GLN A 11 50.99 -18.01 -24.42
N HIS A 12 50.58 -16.85 -24.95
CA HIS A 12 49.63 -16.73 -26.08
C HIS A 12 50.28 -17.20 -27.40
N PRO A 13 49.46 -17.43 -28.43
CA PRO A 13 49.64 -16.62 -29.64
C PRO A 13 48.35 -15.94 -30.14
N THR A 14 48.52 -14.89 -30.94
CA THR A 14 47.47 -14.14 -31.63
C THR A 14 47.77 -14.06 -33.13
N SER A 15 46.82 -14.36 -34.01
CA SER A 15 46.54 -13.54 -35.23
C SER A 15 45.43 -14.11 -36.13
N HIS A 16 44.88 -13.18 -36.90
CA HIS A 16 43.81 -13.23 -37.90
C HIS A 16 43.96 -14.22 -39.07
N ALA A 17 42.81 -14.60 -39.65
CA ALA A 17 42.58 -14.57 -41.09
C ALA A 17 41.07 -14.41 -41.41
N ASP A 18 40.72 -13.69 -42.48
CA ASP A 18 39.35 -13.40 -42.90
C ASP A 18 38.77 -14.43 -43.90
N SER A 19 37.43 -14.54 -43.95
CA SER A 19 36.57 -14.86 -45.12
C SER A 19 35.25 -15.54 -44.69
N ALA A 20 34.15 -15.51 -45.44
CA ALA A 20 33.65 -14.52 -46.41
C ALA A 20 32.13 -14.76 -46.62
N ILE A 21 31.41 -13.73 -47.07
CA ILE A 21 29.97 -13.74 -47.37
C ILE A 21 29.64 -14.65 -48.58
N PRO A 22 28.53 -15.40 -48.53
CA PRO A 22 27.69 -15.61 -49.71
C PRO A 22 26.42 -14.74 -49.65
N ALA A 23 26.10 -14.04 -50.74
CA ALA A 23 24.89 -13.23 -50.88
C ALA A 23 24.11 -13.62 -52.15
N GLY A 24 22.79 -13.43 -52.09
CA GLY A 24 21.84 -13.83 -53.14
C GLY A 24 20.75 -14.73 -52.53
N TRP A 25 19.46 -14.47 -52.73
CA TRP A 25 18.83 -13.71 -53.82
C TRP A 25 18.16 -12.39 -53.37
N GLN A 26 17.92 -11.50 -54.35
CA GLN A 26 17.12 -10.26 -54.23
C GLN A 26 15.98 -10.26 -55.26
N ARG A 27 15.06 -9.27 -55.13
CA ARG A 27 14.04 -8.81 -56.12
C ARG A 27 12.77 -9.70 -56.19
N HIS A 28 11.54 -9.24 -56.51
CA HIS A 28 10.84 -7.91 -56.63
C HIS A 28 9.33 -8.21 -56.97
N VAL A 29 8.31 -7.33 -56.97
CA VAL A 29 8.12 -5.87 -56.73
C VAL A 29 6.66 -5.57 -56.31
N LEU A 30 6.40 -4.57 -55.43
CA LEU A 30 5.08 -3.91 -55.13
C LEU A 30 3.92 -4.85 -54.66
N GLY A 31 2.75 -4.40 -54.14
CA GLY A 31 2.29 -3.09 -53.66
C GLY A 31 0.75 -2.99 -53.57
N ALA A 32 0.23 -2.08 -52.72
CA ALA A 32 -1.18 -1.65 -52.59
C ALA A 32 -2.25 -2.61 -51.98
N GLY A 33 -3.38 -2.02 -51.53
CA GLY A 33 -4.53 -2.67 -50.87
C GLY A 33 -4.40 -2.75 -49.34
N ASN A 34 -4.87 -1.82 -48.51
CA ASN A 34 -6.02 -0.90 -48.62
C ASN A 34 -7.37 -1.64 -48.71
N ASN A 35 -8.08 -1.72 -47.57
CA ASN A 35 -9.53 -1.94 -47.50
C ASN A 35 -10.03 -1.30 -46.20
N ASP A 36 -10.92 -0.32 -46.34
CA ASP A 36 -11.53 0.45 -45.25
C ASP A 36 -13.01 0.73 -45.64
N ALA A 37 -13.80 1.23 -44.68
CA ALA A 37 -15.17 1.71 -44.82
C ALA A 37 -16.31 0.69 -45.11
N ALA A 38 -16.96 0.25 -44.04
CA ALA A 38 -18.43 0.17 -43.92
C ALA A 38 -18.83 0.06 -42.42
N SER A 39 -19.61 0.95 -41.80
CA SER A 39 -20.16 2.24 -42.22
C SER A 39 -20.34 3.14 -40.99
N ARG A 40 -20.35 4.47 -41.17
CA ARG A 40 -20.88 5.40 -40.15
C ARG A 40 -22.41 5.50 -40.33
N GLU A 41 -23.16 5.32 -39.24
CA GLU A 41 -24.15 6.30 -38.74
C GLU A 41 -24.98 5.72 -37.58
N LEU A 42 -24.96 6.40 -36.43
CA LEU A 42 -26.12 6.66 -35.56
C LEU A 42 -25.67 7.50 -34.36
N GLY A 43 -26.04 8.78 -34.34
CA GLY A 43 -25.76 9.65 -33.20
C GLY A 43 -26.75 9.40 -32.06
N VAL A 44 -26.31 8.73 -30.99
CA VAL A 44 -27.09 8.55 -29.77
C VAL A 44 -26.29 9.04 -28.56
N THR A 45 -26.82 10.05 -27.87
CA THR A 45 -26.27 10.55 -26.60
C THR A 45 -26.57 9.55 -25.48
N ALA A 46 -25.56 8.82 -25.01
CA ALA A 46 -25.69 7.93 -23.86
C ALA A 46 -25.59 8.72 -22.54
N ALA A 47 -26.65 8.67 -21.73
CA ALA A 47 -26.66 9.18 -20.36
C ALA A 47 -25.98 8.18 -19.40
N ALA A 48 -25.68 8.63 -18.17
CA ALA A 48 -25.06 7.78 -17.15
C ALA A 48 -26.00 6.65 -16.68
N ALA A 49 -25.45 5.44 -16.53
CA ALA A 49 -26.05 4.29 -15.86
C ALA A 49 -24.96 3.52 -15.06
N PRO A 50 -25.32 2.75 -14.00
CA PRO A 50 -24.40 2.46 -12.89
C PRO A 50 -23.90 0.97 -12.94
N PRO A 51 -23.28 0.34 -11.92
CA PRO A 51 -22.09 -0.48 -12.15
C PRO A 51 -22.31 -2.00 -12.07
N ALA A 52 -21.76 -2.74 -13.03
CA ALA A 52 -21.78 -4.20 -13.09
C ALA A 52 -20.44 -4.78 -13.63
N ALA A 53 -19.32 -4.32 -13.05
CA ALA A 53 -17.96 -4.63 -13.54
C ALA A 53 -16.98 -4.96 -12.39
N TYR A 54 -17.44 -5.78 -11.44
CA TYR A 54 -16.61 -6.30 -10.33
C TYR A 54 -16.60 -7.83 -10.32
N ASP A 55 -17.74 -8.47 -10.65
CA ASP A 55 -17.90 -9.93 -10.67
C ASP A 55 -17.14 -10.64 -11.81
N ALA A 56 -16.63 -9.89 -12.80
CA ALA A 56 -16.02 -10.45 -14.00
C ALA A 56 -14.58 -10.97 -13.80
N VAL A 57 -13.87 -10.55 -12.75
CA VAL A 57 -12.45 -10.94 -12.53
C VAL A 57 -12.36 -12.27 -11.78
N ASN A 58 -13.20 -12.49 -10.76
CA ASN A 58 -13.15 -13.72 -9.95
C ASN A 58 -13.82 -14.94 -10.62
N ASN A 59 -14.70 -14.72 -11.60
CA ASN A 59 -15.35 -15.82 -12.33
C ASN A 59 -14.53 -16.29 -13.55
N ALA A 60 -13.68 -15.45 -14.13
CA ALA A 60 -12.87 -15.78 -15.31
C ALA A 60 -11.73 -16.81 -15.09
N PHE A 61 -11.66 -17.43 -13.92
CA PHE A 61 -10.65 -18.44 -13.55
C PHE A 61 -11.26 -19.80 -13.13
N ASN A 62 -12.59 -19.96 -13.13
CA ASN A 62 -13.27 -21.18 -12.67
C ASN A 62 -13.95 -22.00 -13.79
N ASP A 63 -14.29 -21.39 -14.93
CA ASP A 63 -15.07 -22.04 -16.00
C ASP A 63 -14.31 -23.10 -16.83
N ASP A 64 -12.96 -23.11 -16.79
CA ASP A 64 -12.13 -23.98 -17.64
C ASP A 64 -11.84 -25.38 -17.02
N LEU A 65 -12.45 -25.69 -15.87
CA LEU A 65 -12.28 -26.97 -15.16
C LEU A 65 -13.43 -27.99 -15.35
N GLU A 66 -14.54 -27.63 -15.99
CA GLU A 66 -15.71 -28.52 -16.10
C GLU A 66 -15.77 -29.43 -17.36
N ARG A 67 -14.88 -29.29 -18.36
CA ARG A 67 -15.09 -29.92 -19.69
C ARG A 67 -13.94 -30.77 -20.24
N GLY A 68 -13.41 -31.67 -19.42
CA GLY A 68 -12.42 -32.68 -19.81
C GLY A 68 -12.99 -34.02 -20.32
N THR A 69 -13.60 -34.08 -21.51
CA THR A 69 -13.93 -35.38 -22.16
C THR A 69 -13.67 -35.40 -23.67
N TRP A 70 -12.70 -36.22 -24.10
CA TRP A 70 -12.57 -36.66 -25.49
C TRP A 70 -13.61 -37.76 -25.79
N GLY A 71 -14.43 -37.60 -26.83
CA GLY A 71 -15.48 -38.59 -27.17
C GLY A 71 -16.09 -38.38 -28.57
N ALA A 72 -15.76 -39.26 -29.51
CA ALA A 72 -15.98 -39.05 -30.94
C ALA A 72 -17.42 -39.33 -31.47
N ARG A 73 -17.75 -38.63 -32.58
CA ARG A 73 -18.69 -38.97 -33.69
C ARG A 73 -20.13 -38.41 -33.73
N SER A 74 -20.56 -38.28 -35.00
CA SER A 74 -21.92 -38.19 -35.57
C SER A 74 -22.81 -36.96 -35.30
N ALA A 75 -22.97 -36.18 -36.37
CA ALA A 75 -23.97 -35.15 -36.56
C ALA A 75 -25.43 -35.63 -36.48
N SER A 76 -26.35 -34.70 -36.19
CA SER A 76 -27.44 -34.37 -37.14
C SER A 76 -28.11 -33.02 -36.79
N SER A 77 -29.05 -32.58 -37.63
CA SER A 77 -29.65 -31.23 -37.61
C SER A 77 -31.05 -31.19 -37.00
N ARG A 78 -31.48 -30.01 -36.53
CA ARG A 78 -32.67 -29.28 -37.09
C ARG A 78 -32.93 -27.90 -36.49
N ARG A 79 -33.66 -27.08 -37.25
CA ARG A 79 -34.21 -25.75 -36.87
C ARG A 79 -35.67 -25.86 -36.42
N ARG A 80 -36.14 -24.92 -35.58
CA ARG A 80 -37.44 -24.15 -35.63
C ARG A 80 -37.58 -23.38 -34.29
N THR A 81 -37.73 -22.05 -34.14
CA THR A 81 -38.48 -20.93 -34.78
C THR A 81 -39.88 -20.67 -34.20
N ALA A 82 -40.25 -19.38 -34.09
CA ALA A 82 -41.53 -18.78 -33.62
C ALA A 82 -41.70 -18.72 -32.07
N ALA A 83 -42.00 -17.59 -31.39
CA ALA A 83 -42.99 -16.48 -31.57
C ALA A 83 -44.37 -16.81 -30.92
N SER A 84 -45.16 -15.92 -30.32
CA SER A 84 -45.05 -14.46 -30.00
C SER A 84 -46.23 -14.00 -29.08
N ARG A 85 -46.27 -12.69 -28.71
CA ARG A 85 -47.44 -11.82 -28.38
C ARG A 85 -47.50 -11.19 -26.96
N ARG A 86 -47.59 -9.86 -26.94
CA ARG A 86 -48.43 -9.05 -26.02
C ARG A 86 -49.78 -8.75 -26.70
N PRO A 87 -50.75 -8.06 -26.06
CA PRO A 87 -50.92 -6.64 -26.40
C PRO A 87 -51.47 -5.69 -25.28
N SER A 88 -51.28 -4.37 -25.50
CA SER A 88 -52.19 -3.22 -25.21
C SER A 88 -52.75 -2.91 -23.80
N ALA A 89 -53.12 -1.66 -23.41
CA ALA A 89 -52.82 -0.28 -23.88
C ALA A 89 -53.51 0.78 -22.96
N LEU A 90 -53.35 2.09 -23.28
CA LEU A 90 -54.06 3.29 -22.76
C LEU A 90 -53.63 3.84 -21.37
N GLY A 91 -53.62 5.17 -21.11
CA GLY A 91 -53.72 6.32 -22.03
C GLY A 91 -53.95 7.70 -21.35
N GLY A 92 -53.39 8.79 -21.92
CA GLY A 92 -53.67 10.20 -21.57
C GLY A 92 -52.87 10.78 -20.36
N SER A 93 -52.67 12.10 -20.23
CA SER A 93 -52.91 13.25 -21.15
C SER A 93 -51.92 14.40 -20.84
N SER A 94 -51.94 15.50 -21.61
CA SER A 94 -50.99 16.62 -21.47
C SER A 94 -51.67 17.96 -21.13
N SER A 95 -50.91 18.90 -20.56
CA SER A 95 -51.38 20.29 -20.36
C SER A 95 -50.23 21.29 -20.38
N ARG A 96 -50.38 22.36 -21.18
CA ARG A 96 -49.48 23.53 -21.19
C ARG A 96 -50.20 24.73 -20.57
N LYS A 97 -49.51 25.48 -19.72
CA LYS A 97 -49.79 26.90 -19.45
C LYS A 97 -48.48 27.69 -19.52
N ARG A 98 -48.54 28.90 -20.08
CA ARG A 98 -47.54 29.96 -19.90
C ARG A 98 -48.20 31.05 -19.04
N TYR A 99 -47.44 31.79 -18.24
CA TYR A 99 -47.62 33.25 -18.14
C TYR A 99 -46.46 33.93 -17.41
N ALA A 100 -46.13 35.15 -17.86
CA ALA A 100 -45.38 36.24 -17.21
C ALA A 100 -43.99 36.00 -16.57
N SER A 101 -43.18 37.06 -16.62
CA SER A 101 -41.86 37.19 -16.00
C SER A 101 -41.93 37.79 -14.60
N ARG A 102 -41.13 37.25 -13.66
CA ARG A 102 -40.60 38.01 -12.52
C ARG A 102 -39.17 37.52 -12.21
N THR A 103 -38.27 38.44 -11.92
CA THR A 103 -36.83 38.16 -11.76
C THR A 103 -36.40 38.27 -10.30
N ASP A 104 -36.58 37.19 -9.55
CA ASP A 104 -36.14 37.07 -8.15
C ASP A 104 -35.23 35.82 -8.02
N ALA A 105 -33.98 35.95 -8.43
CA ALA A 105 -32.99 34.87 -8.43
C ALA A 105 -32.17 34.87 -7.13
N ASN A 106 -32.75 34.34 -6.06
CA ASN A 106 -32.10 34.26 -4.74
C ASN A 106 -31.08 33.09 -4.72
N TRP A 107 -29.86 33.33 -5.19
CA TRP A 107 -28.82 32.30 -5.30
C TRP A 107 -28.25 31.91 -3.92
N PRO A 108 -28.11 30.60 -3.62
CA PRO A 108 -27.52 30.16 -2.35
C PRO A 108 -26.02 30.51 -2.30
N ARG A 109 -25.52 30.90 -1.12
CA ARG A 109 -24.17 31.45 -0.92
C ARG A 109 -23.02 30.61 -1.51
N TRP A 110 -23.15 29.28 -1.54
CA TRP A 110 -22.15 28.39 -2.15
C TRP A 110 -22.04 28.56 -3.67
N ALA A 111 -23.13 28.91 -4.37
CA ALA A 111 -23.10 29.11 -5.82
C ALA A 111 -22.30 30.35 -6.22
N LEU A 112 -22.34 31.42 -5.40
CA LEU A 112 -21.51 32.61 -5.60
C LEU A 112 -20.02 32.28 -5.41
N LEU A 113 -19.70 31.49 -4.39
CA LEU A 113 -18.35 30.95 -4.14
C LEU A 113 -17.85 30.11 -5.32
N VAL A 114 -18.67 29.22 -5.86
CA VAL A 114 -18.35 28.43 -7.07
C VAL A 114 -18.12 29.32 -8.29
N ILE A 115 -18.91 30.38 -8.49
CA ILE A 115 -18.71 31.35 -9.58
C ILE A 115 -17.39 32.10 -9.43
N ILE A 116 -17.02 32.52 -8.22
CA ILE A 116 -15.76 33.21 -7.92
C ILE A 116 -14.57 32.27 -8.17
N MET A 117 -14.60 31.04 -7.62
CA MET A 117 -13.55 30.05 -7.85
C MET A 117 -13.42 29.67 -9.33
N TYR A 118 -14.54 29.55 -10.05
CA TYR A 118 -14.55 29.28 -11.48
C TYR A 118 -13.99 30.46 -12.30
N ALA A 119 -14.22 31.71 -11.89
CA ALA A 119 -13.63 32.89 -12.51
C ALA A 119 -12.10 32.94 -12.30
N VAL A 120 -11.62 32.68 -11.08
CA VAL A 120 -10.18 32.58 -10.78
C VAL A 120 -9.54 31.44 -11.58
N TYR A 121 -10.15 30.25 -11.58
CA TYR A 121 -9.69 29.10 -12.36
C TYR A 121 -9.64 29.39 -13.87
N ARG A 122 -10.67 30.05 -14.43
CA ARG A 122 -10.70 30.46 -15.85
C ARG A 122 -9.67 31.54 -16.20
N PHE A 123 -9.27 32.37 -15.24
CA PHE A 123 -8.20 33.35 -15.42
C PHE A 123 -6.83 32.66 -15.43
N GLN A 124 -6.58 31.78 -14.46
CA GLN A 124 -5.35 30.97 -14.37
C GLN A 124 -5.21 29.99 -15.55
N SER A 125 -6.27 29.32 -15.98
CA SER A 125 -6.23 28.39 -17.13
C SER A 125 -5.99 29.11 -18.47
N ARG A 126 -6.23 30.43 -18.55
CA ARG A 126 -5.95 31.24 -19.73
C ARG A 126 -4.52 31.77 -19.76
N SER A 127 -3.90 32.05 -18.62
CA SER A 127 -2.47 32.40 -18.58
C SER A 127 -1.57 31.18 -18.81
N SER A 128 -2.00 29.97 -18.42
CA SER A 128 -1.28 28.72 -18.75
C SER A 128 -1.40 28.34 -20.23
N ASN A 129 -2.62 28.30 -20.78
CA ASN A 129 -2.84 27.80 -22.14
C ASN A 129 -2.32 28.76 -23.23
N ALA A 130 -2.07 30.03 -22.91
CA ALA A 130 -1.39 30.97 -23.80
C ALA A 130 0.07 30.59 -24.15
N ARG A 131 0.65 29.56 -23.51
CA ARG A 131 2.01 29.05 -23.82
C ARG A 131 2.05 27.87 -24.80
N GLN A 132 0.91 27.29 -25.21
CA GLN A 132 0.89 26.16 -26.14
C GLN A 132 -0.31 26.20 -27.11
N GLN A 133 -0.32 27.18 -28.03
CA GLN A 133 -0.73 27.00 -29.44
C GLN A 133 -0.66 28.32 -30.22
N THR A 134 0.26 28.42 -31.16
CA THR A 134 0.23 29.43 -32.24
C THR A 134 -0.38 28.82 -33.49
N ASN A 135 -1.67 29.09 -33.74
CA ASN A 135 -2.26 29.04 -35.08
C ASN A 135 -3.56 29.84 -35.15
N ALA A 136 -3.97 30.24 -36.35
CA ALA A 136 -4.90 31.34 -36.57
C ALA A 136 -6.40 30.96 -36.62
N ASN A 137 -7.25 32.00 -36.61
CA ASN A 137 -8.70 32.00 -36.84
C ASN A 137 -9.61 31.29 -35.83
N THR A 138 -10.08 32.04 -34.84
CA THR A 138 -11.50 32.01 -34.40
C THR A 138 -11.87 33.32 -33.70
N GLN A 139 -13.06 33.87 -33.96
CA GLN A 139 -13.54 35.09 -33.31
C GLN A 139 -14.09 34.81 -31.89
N PRO A 140 -13.88 35.72 -30.91
CA PRO A 140 -14.44 35.56 -29.56
C PRO A 140 -15.88 36.10 -29.45
N PRO A 141 -16.83 35.37 -28.82
CA PRO A 141 -18.18 35.87 -28.55
C PRO A 141 -18.23 36.83 -27.34
N THR A 142 -19.16 37.79 -27.40
CA THR A 142 -19.25 38.96 -26.51
C THR A 142 -20.03 38.69 -25.21
N LYS A 143 -19.33 38.31 -24.12
CA LYS A 143 -19.88 38.23 -22.75
C LYS A 143 -18.88 38.62 -21.63
N SER A 144 -18.17 39.74 -21.78
CA SER A 144 -17.19 40.22 -20.78
C SER A 144 -17.68 41.35 -19.87
N SER A 145 -18.70 42.11 -20.26
CA SER A 145 -19.12 43.36 -19.59
C SER A 145 -19.96 43.18 -18.31
N SER A 146 -20.54 42.00 -18.06
CA SER A 146 -21.44 41.78 -16.91
C SER A 146 -20.75 41.34 -15.62
N LEU A 147 -19.54 40.79 -15.68
CA LEU A 147 -18.84 40.27 -14.48
C LEU A 147 -18.10 41.37 -13.70
N LEU A 148 -17.62 42.42 -14.38
CA LEU A 148 -16.87 43.51 -13.73
C LEU A 148 -17.79 44.35 -12.82
N ALA A 149 -19.05 44.55 -13.22
CA ALA A 149 -20.06 45.25 -12.42
C ALA A 149 -20.42 44.49 -11.12
N ILE A 150 -20.33 43.16 -11.11
CA ILE A 150 -20.61 42.34 -9.92
C ILE A 150 -19.48 42.45 -8.90
N ALA A 151 -18.23 42.66 -9.34
CA ALA A 151 -17.08 42.81 -8.46
C ALA A 151 -17.02 44.17 -7.75
N LEU A 152 -17.52 45.24 -8.39
CA LEU A 152 -17.48 46.61 -7.85
C LEU A 152 -18.51 46.85 -6.72
N ASN A 153 -19.65 46.15 -6.73
CA ASN A 153 -20.69 46.29 -5.71
C ASN A 153 -20.33 45.60 -4.37
N ALA A 154 -19.08 45.18 -4.17
CA ALA A 154 -18.63 44.52 -2.94
C ALA A 154 -18.15 45.50 -1.83
N GLU A 155 -17.97 46.79 -2.13
CA GLU A 155 -17.53 47.78 -1.12
C GLU A 155 -18.63 48.24 -0.14
N GLU A 156 -19.91 47.91 -0.37
CA GLU A 156 -21.05 48.37 0.46
C GLU A 156 -21.54 47.38 1.54
N ALA A 157 -20.89 46.22 1.71
CA ALA A 157 -21.26 45.25 2.74
C ALA A 157 -20.87 45.72 4.15
N THR A 158 -21.86 46.11 4.96
CA THR A 158 -21.67 46.54 6.36
C THR A 158 -21.33 45.37 7.31
N ASP A 159 -20.53 45.64 8.34
CA ASP A 159 -19.89 44.62 9.21
C ASP A 159 -20.86 43.73 10.03
N THR A 160 -22.19 43.91 9.95
CA THR A 160 -23.20 43.10 10.66
C THR A 160 -23.70 41.85 9.91
N GLN A 161 -23.24 41.57 8.68
CA GLN A 161 -23.68 40.38 7.92
C GLN A 161 -22.67 39.21 7.87
N LEU A 162 -21.54 39.30 8.57
CA LEU A 162 -20.42 38.34 8.52
C LEU A 162 -20.03 37.84 9.93
N ALA A 163 -20.83 36.95 10.51
CA ALA A 163 -20.54 36.33 11.81
C ALA A 163 -19.53 35.16 11.73
N ASP A 164 -19.59 34.35 10.67
CA ASP A 164 -18.85 33.07 10.56
C ASP A 164 -17.65 33.12 9.60
N VAL A 165 -16.92 34.25 9.56
CA VAL A 165 -15.65 34.35 8.81
C VAL A 165 -14.53 34.74 9.77
N THR A 166 -13.52 33.87 9.86
CA THR A 166 -12.32 34.08 10.67
C THR A 166 -11.65 35.41 10.33
N ARG A 167 -11.27 36.16 11.38
CA ARG A 167 -10.74 37.52 11.30
C ARG A 167 -9.59 37.65 10.29
N ASP A 168 -8.71 36.66 10.24
CA ASP A 168 -7.54 36.63 9.36
C ASP A 168 -7.91 36.46 7.88
N THR A 169 -8.99 35.73 7.58
CA THR A 169 -9.55 35.59 6.24
C THR A 169 -10.15 36.91 5.75
N LEU A 170 -10.82 37.65 6.64
CA LEU A 170 -11.33 38.99 6.33
C LEU A 170 -10.19 40.00 6.13
N LEU A 171 -9.10 39.89 6.92
CA LEU A 171 -7.88 40.69 6.74
C LEU A 171 -7.18 40.39 5.41
N MET A 172 -7.00 39.12 5.03
CA MET A 172 -6.46 38.75 3.71
C MET A 172 -7.31 39.31 2.57
N ALA A 173 -8.64 39.18 2.64
CA ALA A 173 -9.54 39.72 1.62
C ALA A 173 -9.41 41.25 1.50
N LYS A 174 -9.39 41.97 2.63
CA LYS A 174 -9.22 43.44 2.66
C LYS A 174 -7.84 43.88 2.15
N GLN A 175 -6.77 43.11 2.41
CA GLN A 175 -5.43 43.38 1.88
C GLN A 175 -5.33 43.16 0.36
N VAL A 176 -5.83 42.03 -0.17
CA VAL A 176 -5.83 41.75 -1.62
C VAL A 176 -6.67 42.78 -2.39
N ALA A 177 -7.81 43.21 -1.83
CA ALA A 177 -8.62 44.28 -2.41
C ALA A 177 -7.86 45.61 -2.46
N LYS A 178 -7.11 45.96 -1.41
CA LYS A 178 -6.27 47.16 -1.37
C LYS A 178 -5.16 47.13 -2.42
N GLU A 179 -4.41 46.02 -2.52
CA GLU A 179 -3.34 45.86 -3.51
C GLU A 179 -3.87 45.92 -4.96
N ALA A 180 -5.05 45.34 -5.22
CA ALA A 180 -5.72 45.47 -6.52
C ALA A 180 -6.13 46.92 -6.84
N LYS A 181 -6.56 47.69 -5.84
CA LYS A 181 -6.93 49.12 -5.97
C LYS A 181 -5.70 49.99 -6.24
N GLU A 182 -4.59 49.76 -5.55
CA GLU A 182 -3.32 50.45 -5.78
C GLU A 182 -2.74 50.15 -7.18
N LEU A 183 -2.85 48.90 -7.66
CA LEU A 183 -2.45 48.52 -9.02
C LEU A 183 -3.35 49.17 -10.10
N ALA A 184 -4.66 49.28 -9.85
CA ALA A 184 -5.58 49.98 -10.74
C ALA A 184 -5.28 51.48 -10.84
N ASP A 185 -5.01 52.13 -9.70
CA ASP A 185 -4.60 53.55 -9.63
C ASP A 185 -3.28 53.80 -10.38
N VAL A 186 -2.30 52.91 -10.25
CA VAL A 186 -1.01 53.00 -10.96
C VAL A 186 -1.20 52.81 -12.48
N ALA A 187 -2.16 51.99 -12.91
CA ALA A 187 -2.52 51.87 -14.33
C ALA A 187 -3.24 53.12 -14.84
N ALA A 188 -4.20 53.66 -14.08
CA ALA A 188 -4.95 54.86 -14.44
C ALA A 188 -4.03 56.08 -14.60
N ARG A 189 -3.09 56.28 -13.66
CA ARG A 189 -2.12 57.40 -13.69
C ARG A 189 -1.12 57.35 -14.86
N LYS A 190 -1.02 56.23 -15.59
CA LYS A 190 -0.10 56.08 -16.74
C LYS A 190 -0.72 56.37 -18.10
N ASN A 191 -2.04 56.47 -18.21
CA ASN A 191 -2.74 56.74 -19.49
C ASN A 191 -3.02 58.24 -19.72
N GLY A 192 -2.36 59.12 -18.96
CA GLY A 192 -2.56 60.58 -18.99
C GLY A 192 -1.71 61.36 -19.99
N ALA A 193 -1.26 60.75 -21.10
CA ALA A 193 -0.56 61.48 -22.16
C ALA A 193 -0.62 60.78 -23.54
N ASP A 194 -1.34 61.42 -24.46
CA ASP A 194 -1.25 61.30 -25.94
C ASP A 194 -1.48 59.92 -26.60
N SER A 195 -1.36 59.91 -27.93
CA SER A 195 -2.07 59.04 -28.85
C SER A 195 -1.13 58.12 -29.63
N GLY A 196 -1.33 56.81 -29.46
CA GLY A 196 -0.61 55.80 -30.23
C GLY A 196 -0.83 54.38 -29.72
N ARG A 197 -1.14 53.44 -30.61
CA ARG A 197 -0.99 52.01 -30.33
C ARG A 197 0.48 51.62 -30.47
N PRO A 198 1.02 50.88 -29.50
CA PRO A 198 1.91 49.78 -29.86
C PRO A 198 1.62 48.47 -29.08
N ASP A 199 1.45 47.41 -29.86
CA ASP A 199 1.56 45.97 -29.58
C ASP A 199 1.77 45.48 -28.14
N SER A 200 0.79 44.72 -27.66
CA SER A 200 0.71 44.07 -26.34
C SER A 200 1.73 42.93 -26.09
N VAL A 201 2.74 42.76 -26.94
CA VAL A 201 3.74 41.67 -26.88
C VAL A 201 5.05 42.11 -26.21
N SER A 202 5.38 43.41 -26.23
CA SER A 202 6.65 43.92 -25.67
C SER A 202 6.61 44.14 -24.13
N ALA A 203 5.44 44.54 -23.59
CA ALA A 203 5.29 44.87 -22.18
C ALA A 203 5.38 43.64 -21.25
N ALA A 204 4.74 42.53 -21.62
CA ALA A 204 4.73 41.30 -20.81
C ALA A 204 6.15 40.74 -20.61
N THR A 205 6.95 40.73 -21.68
CA THR A 205 8.31 40.17 -21.72
C THR A 205 9.28 40.90 -20.76
N ARG A 206 9.11 42.21 -20.56
CA ARG A 206 9.93 42.98 -19.61
C ARG A 206 9.52 42.82 -18.15
N ALA A 207 8.26 42.46 -17.86
CA ALA A 207 7.80 42.23 -16.49
C ALA A 207 8.42 40.96 -15.88
N THR A 208 8.59 39.91 -16.67
CA THR A 208 9.19 38.63 -16.23
C THR A 208 10.67 38.73 -15.80
N THR A 209 11.42 39.74 -16.28
CA THR A 209 12.86 39.85 -16.03
C THR A 209 13.21 40.57 -14.70
N LEU A 210 12.21 41.11 -13.99
CA LEU A 210 12.40 41.89 -12.76
C LEU A 210 11.91 41.19 -11.48
N TRP A 211 11.30 40.01 -11.57
CA TRP A 211 10.90 39.26 -10.39
C TRP A 211 12.10 38.54 -9.76
N ARG A 212 12.38 38.85 -8.49
CA ARG A 212 13.17 38.01 -7.58
C ARG A 212 12.28 37.59 -6.42
N PRO A 213 12.31 36.33 -5.96
CA PRO A 213 11.60 35.93 -4.76
C PRO A 213 12.16 36.67 -3.53
N PRO A 214 11.33 37.02 -2.53
CA PRO A 214 11.79 37.66 -1.32
C PRO A 214 12.74 36.75 -0.54
N LYS A 215 13.83 37.31 -0.01
CA LYS A 215 14.65 36.59 0.99
C LYS A 215 13.81 36.37 2.25
N LYS A 216 13.97 35.21 2.89
CA LYS A 216 13.38 34.92 4.20
C LYS A 216 13.88 35.95 5.22
N ASP A 217 12.98 36.74 5.78
CA ASP A 217 13.26 37.55 6.98
C ASP A 217 12.87 36.71 8.22
N PRO A 218 13.83 36.32 9.09
CA PRO A 218 13.53 35.53 10.27
C PRO A 218 12.71 36.29 11.34
N GLN A 219 12.75 37.63 11.36
CA GLN A 219 12.16 38.42 12.44
C GLN A 219 10.63 38.45 12.36
N LEU A 220 10.06 38.48 11.15
CA LEU A 220 8.60 38.52 10.96
C LEU A 220 7.92 37.24 11.46
N VAL A 221 8.54 36.07 11.23
CA VAL A 221 8.05 34.77 11.73
C VAL A 221 8.10 34.72 13.26
N GLN A 222 9.09 35.36 13.87
CA GLN A 222 9.28 35.35 15.33
C GLN A 222 8.30 36.29 16.07
N GLN A 223 7.70 37.27 15.39
CA GLN A 223 6.65 38.13 15.95
C GLN A 223 5.26 37.46 15.96
N LEU A 224 4.95 36.63 14.96
CA LEU A 224 3.64 35.96 14.83
C LEU A 224 3.39 34.83 15.84
N MET A 225 4.43 34.37 16.54
CA MET A 225 4.40 33.23 17.47
C MET A 225 4.13 33.59 18.95
N LYS A 226 3.75 34.83 19.28
CA LYS A 226 3.63 35.29 20.69
C LYS A 226 2.27 35.88 21.07
N ASN A 227 1.44 35.03 21.69
CA ASN A 227 0.47 35.25 22.79
C ASN A 227 -0.76 34.36 22.56
N PRO A 228 -1.26 33.69 23.62
CA PRO A 228 -2.15 34.39 24.56
C PRO A 228 -1.70 34.29 26.04
N THR A 229 -2.40 35.01 26.90
CA THR A 229 -2.33 34.87 28.37
C THR A 229 -3.70 35.20 28.96
N PRO A 230 -4.07 34.60 30.10
CA PRO A 230 -4.42 35.43 31.26
C PRO A 230 -3.53 35.16 32.49
N THR A 231 -3.40 36.19 33.33
CA THR A 231 -3.14 36.20 34.81
C THR A 231 -3.02 34.84 35.52
N THR A 232 -2.02 34.52 36.37
CA THR A 232 -0.99 35.30 37.14
C THR A 232 0.13 34.30 37.61
N THR A 233 1.29 34.54 38.27
CA THR A 233 1.85 35.64 39.10
C THR A 233 3.40 35.60 39.19
N ARG A 234 4.03 36.73 39.56
CA ARG A 234 5.31 36.94 40.32
C ARG A 234 6.42 35.84 40.35
N THR A 235 7.51 36.11 39.62
CA THR A 235 8.96 36.17 40.05
C THR A 235 9.66 34.99 40.80
N PRO A 236 11.02 34.82 40.70
CA PRO A 236 12.01 35.32 39.71
C PRO A 236 12.99 34.24 39.15
N THR A 237 13.85 34.62 38.19
CA THR A 237 14.99 33.82 37.69
C THR A 237 16.22 33.90 38.63
N PRO A 238 17.18 32.93 38.57
CA PRO A 238 18.38 33.17 37.73
C PRO A 238 19.06 31.93 37.08
N THR A 239 19.84 32.22 36.02
CA THR A 239 20.91 31.48 35.32
C THR A 239 21.37 30.06 35.74
N THR A 240 21.63 29.19 34.75
CA THR A 240 23.01 28.88 34.30
C THR A 240 23.08 28.14 32.95
N THR A 241 24.22 28.25 32.25
CA THR A 241 24.49 27.67 30.92
C THR A 241 25.21 26.32 31.02
N ARG A 242 24.90 25.34 30.16
CA ARG A 242 25.76 24.16 29.95
C ARG A 242 25.66 23.60 28.53
N ALA A 243 26.79 23.16 27.98
CA ALA A 243 26.89 22.56 26.64
C ALA A 243 26.42 21.09 26.60
N PRO A 244 26.13 20.52 25.42
CA PRO A 244 25.75 19.12 25.26
C PRO A 244 26.82 18.15 25.80
N ARG A 245 26.38 16.97 26.26
CA ARG A 245 27.28 15.86 26.61
C ARG A 245 27.33 14.85 25.47
N GLU A 246 28.52 14.30 25.24
CA GLU A 246 28.73 13.14 24.37
C GLU A 246 27.94 11.92 24.88
N TRP A 247 27.32 11.19 23.97
CA TRP A 247 26.66 9.92 24.27
C TRP A 247 27.71 8.82 24.43
N ARG A 248 27.80 8.22 25.62
CA ARG A 248 28.59 7.01 25.88
C ARG A 248 27.63 5.85 26.08
N SER A 249 27.52 4.98 25.09
CA SER A 249 26.59 3.86 25.09
C SER A 249 26.88 2.89 26.25
N GLN A 250 25.83 2.59 27.01
CA GLN A 250 25.73 1.38 27.82
C GLN A 250 24.48 0.62 27.34
N PRO A 251 24.54 -0.71 27.15
CA PRO A 251 23.37 -1.49 26.79
C PRO A 251 22.32 -1.40 27.89
N SER A 252 21.15 -0.82 27.58
CA SER A 252 20.08 -0.66 28.54
C SER A 252 19.41 -2.01 28.84
N GLN A 253 19.86 -2.71 29.88
CA GLN A 253 19.12 -3.81 30.49
C GLN A 253 17.86 -3.31 31.22
N ARG A 254 16.97 -2.62 30.50
CA ARG A 254 15.61 -2.30 30.97
C ARG A 254 14.72 -3.52 30.79
N ARG A 255 14.97 -4.53 31.62
CA ARG A 255 14.06 -5.67 31.79
C ARG A 255 12.68 -5.12 32.15
N TRP A 256 11.68 -5.36 31.30
CA TRP A 256 10.32 -4.86 31.47
C TRP A 256 9.81 -5.16 32.89
N SER A 257 9.29 -4.13 33.56
CA SER A 257 8.85 -4.23 34.96
C SER A 257 7.63 -5.14 35.06
N ARG A 258 7.77 -6.25 35.81
CA ARG A 258 6.66 -7.15 36.17
C ARG A 258 5.51 -6.37 36.82
N ASP A 259 4.27 -6.79 36.58
CA ASP A 259 3.11 -6.30 37.33
C ASP A 259 3.36 -6.50 38.83
N PRO A 260 3.21 -5.46 39.69
CA PRO A 260 3.35 -5.58 41.14
C PRO A 260 2.47 -6.64 41.81
N ARG A 261 1.45 -7.18 41.12
CA ARG A 261 0.52 -8.21 41.60
C ARG A 261 0.94 -9.64 41.29
N GLY A 262 2.02 -9.86 40.52
CA GLY A 262 2.73 -11.15 40.43
C GLY A 262 2.05 -12.30 39.68
N GLU A 263 0.73 -12.30 39.50
CA GLU A 263 0.02 -13.31 38.72
C GLU A 263 0.12 -13.03 37.21
N MET A 264 1.02 -13.74 36.52
CA MET A 264 0.92 -13.86 35.06
C MET A 264 -0.26 -14.79 34.72
N PRO A 265 -1.07 -14.50 33.68
CA PRO A 265 -2.18 -15.38 33.28
C PRO A 265 -1.69 -16.80 32.96
N ASN A 266 -1.96 -17.72 33.89
CA ASN A 266 -1.56 -19.14 33.94
C ASN A 266 -0.71 -19.64 32.75
N ASP A 267 0.62 -19.52 32.83
CA ASP A 267 1.53 -19.88 31.72
C ASP A 267 1.39 -21.33 31.24
N ALA A 268 0.87 -22.24 32.07
CA ALA A 268 0.56 -23.61 31.67
C ALA A 268 -0.49 -23.68 30.54
N ASP A 269 -1.47 -22.78 30.53
CA ASP A 269 -2.43 -22.66 29.43
C ASP A 269 -1.74 -22.09 28.18
N ALA A 270 -0.84 -21.12 28.34
CA ALA A 270 -0.10 -20.55 27.21
C ALA A 270 0.80 -21.60 26.54
N GLU A 271 1.57 -22.38 27.31
CA GLU A 271 2.41 -23.46 26.76
C GLU A 271 1.56 -24.55 26.08
N THR A 272 0.44 -24.93 26.68
CA THR A 272 -0.49 -25.91 26.09
C THR A 272 -1.07 -25.42 24.76
N ARG A 273 -1.48 -24.14 24.68
CA ARG A 273 -1.96 -23.52 23.44
C ARG A 273 -0.84 -23.42 22.39
N ARG A 274 0.39 -23.08 22.80
CA ARG A 274 1.58 -23.01 21.94
C ARG A 274 1.90 -24.37 21.32
N GLN A 275 1.91 -25.44 22.11
CA GLN A 275 2.15 -26.79 21.62
C GLN A 275 1.05 -27.23 20.63
N ALA A 276 -0.23 -26.94 20.90
CA ALA A 276 -1.32 -27.26 19.98
C ALA A 276 -1.17 -26.57 18.61
N VAL A 277 -0.65 -25.32 18.56
CA VAL A 277 -0.33 -24.63 17.31
C VAL A 277 0.86 -25.27 16.59
N LYS A 278 1.88 -25.75 17.32
CA LYS A 278 2.98 -26.55 16.75
C LYS A 278 2.51 -27.90 16.21
N ASP A 279 1.55 -28.54 16.85
CA ASP A 279 0.94 -29.79 16.36
C ASP A 279 0.12 -29.54 15.09
N ALA A 280 -0.56 -28.39 14.98
CA ALA A 280 -1.24 -27.94 13.76
C ALA A 280 -0.25 -27.67 12.62
N MET A 281 0.87 -26.99 12.89
CA MET A 281 1.97 -26.83 11.91
C MET A 281 2.52 -28.18 11.45
N SER A 282 2.71 -29.12 12.38
CA SER A 282 3.16 -30.48 12.08
C SER A 282 2.16 -31.28 11.24
N HIS A 283 0.85 -31.02 11.38
CA HIS A 283 -0.22 -31.58 10.54
C HIS A 283 -0.26 -30.95 9.15
N ALA A 284 -0.13 -29.62 9.07
CA ALA A 284 -0.06 -28.86 7.83
C ALA A 284 1.15 -29.27 6.98
N TRP A 285 2.35 -29.17 7.57
CA TRP A 285 3.60 -29.51 6.90
C TRP A 285 3.63 -30.96 6.41
N ARG A 286 3.24 -31.94 7.25
CA ARG A 286 3.20 -33.36 6.84
C ARG A 286 2.24 -33.61 5.67
N GLY A 287 1.10 -32.90 5.63
CA GLY A 287 0.18 -32.92 4.48
C GLY A 287 0.85 -32.38 3.21
N TYR A 288 1.50 -31.22 3.30
CA TYR A 288 2.23 -30.62 2.19
C TYR A 288 3.38 -31.53 1.71
N GLU A 289 4.22 -32.01 2.62
CA GLU A 289 5.39 -32.86 2.33
C GLU A 289 5.02 -34.19 1.66
N THR A 290 3.84 -34.73 1.95
CA THR A 290 3.37 -36.01 1.39
C THR A 290 2.75 -35.87 0.00
N TYR A 291 2.08 -34.75 -0.30
CA TYR A 291 1.20 -34.62 -1.48
C TYR A 291 1.50 -33.43 -2.41
N ALA A 292 2.36 -32.50 -1.98
CA ALA A 292 2.63 -31.24 -2.68
C ALA A 292 4.09 -30.75 -2.58
N PHE A 293 5.03 -31.55 -2.06
CA PHE A 293 6.43 -31.13 -1.88
C PHE A 293 7.08 -30.67 -3.20
N GLY A 294 7.51 -29.40 -3.24
CA GLY A 294 8.06 -28.73 -4.43
C GLY A 294 7.04 -28.05 -5.33
N PHE A 295 5.74 -28.13 -5.02
CA PHE A 295 4.70 -27.24 -5.57
C PHE A 295 4.51 -26.01 -4.67
N ASP A 296 3.88 -24.97 -5.19
CA ASP A 296 3.68 -23.74 -4.42
C ASP A 296 2.73 -23.94 -3.24
N GLU A 297 1.64 -24.70 -3.42
CA GLU A 297 0.58 -24.90 -2.42
C GLU A 297 0.00 -26.33 -2.43
N LEU A 298 -0.65 -26.72 -1.33
CA LEU A 298 -1.38 -27.98 -1.18
C LEU A 298 -2.87 -27.83 -1.49
N MET A 299 -3.45 -28.82 -2.17
CA MET A 299 -4.89 -29.10 -2.25
C MET A 299 -5.23 -30.24 -1.26
N PRO A 300 -5.71 -29.93 -0.04
CA PRO A 300 -5.80 -30.87 1.08
C PRO A 300 -6.90 -31.94 0.95
N LEU A 301 -7.90 -31.73 0.09
CA LEU A 301 -8.97 -32.69 -0.20
C LEU A 301 -8.62 -33.53 -1.43
N SER A 302 -8.17 -32.90 -2.51
CA SER A 302 -7.70 -33.59 -3.72
C SER A 302 -6.40 -34.36 -3.52
N ARG A 303 -5.64 -34.05 -2.46
CA ARG A 303 -4.31 -34.59 -2.13
C ARG A 303 -3.31 -34.41 -3.28
N LYS A 304 -3.15 -33.16 -3.72
CA LYS A 304 -2.28 -32.73 -4.84
C LYS A 304 -1.54 -31.44 -4.50
N GLY A 305 -0.44 -31.17 -5.18
CA GLY A 305 0.14 -29.83 -5.26
C GLY A 305 -0.46 -29.01 -6.41
N LYS A 306 -0.41 -27.68 -6.28
CA LYS A 306 -0.70 -26.71 -7.35
C LYS A 306 0.31 -25.57 -7.35
N ASN A 307 0.48 -24.90 -8.49
CA ASN A 307 1.41 -23.78 -8.65
C ASN A 307 0.65 -22.48 -8.95
N MET A 308 0.88 -21.47 -8.13
CA MET A 308 0.31 -20.11 -8.22
C MET A 308 1.41 -19.04 -8.35
N PHE A 309 2.61 -19.33 -7.85
CA PHE A 309 3.78 -18.46 -7.79
C PHE A 309 4.90 -19.02 -8.68
N ALA A 310 4.52 -19.31 -9.93
CA ALA A 310 5.35 -19.89 -11.00
C ALA A 310 5.98 -21.27 -10.72
N GLY A 311 5.66 -21.95 -9.61
CA GLY A 311 6.30 -23.21 -9.21
C GLY A 311 7.63 -23.02 -8.47
N THR A 312 7.81 -21.87 -7.84
CA THR A 312 8.95 -21.54 -6.95
C THR A 312 8.97 -22.37 -5.66
N GLY A 313 7.89 -23.11 -5.35
CA GLY A 313 7.80 -23.94 -4.15
C GLY A 313 7.46 -23.13 -2.90
N ALA A 314 6.66 -22.07 -3.05
CA ALA A 314 6.35 -21.07 -2.01
C ALA A 314 6.17 -21.69 -0.60
N THR A 315 5.27 -22.66 -0.41
CA THR A 315 5.05 -23.27 0.92
C THR A 315 6.31 -23.88 1.57
N ILE A 316 7.34 -24.31 0.83
CA ILE A 316 8.63 -24.72 1.42
C ILE A 316 9.33 -23.51 2.03
N ILE A 317 9.45 -22.44 1.26
CA ILE A 317 10.27 -21.26 1.57
C ILE A 317 9.58 -20.44 2.65
N ASP A 318 8.28 -20.21 2.49
CA ASP A 318 7.39 -19.52 3.41
C ASP A 318 7.30 -20.25 4.78
N SER A 319 7.60 -21.55 4.83
CA SER A 319 7.64 -22.34 6.07
C SER A 319 9.00 -22.35 6.77
N LEU A 320 10.11 -21.97 6.13
CA LEU A 320 11.48 -22.20 6.65
C LEU A 320 11.66 -21.63 8.07
N ASP A 321 11.36 -20.35 8.25
CA ASP A 321 11.49 -19.67 9.53
C ASP A 321 10.50 -20.19 10.58
N THR A 322 9.30 -20.62 10.16
CA THR A 322 8.27 -21.20 11.02
C THR A 322 8.73 -22.55 11.56
N LEU A 323 9.26 -23.42 10.70
CA LEU A 323 9.84 -24.70 11.09
C LEU A 323 11.02 -24.50 12.05
N TRP A 324 11.88 -23.52 11.79
CA TRP A 324 12.99 -23.15 12.67
C TRP A 324 12.50 -22.67 14.05
N LEU A 325 11.61 -21.67 14.10
CA LEU A 325 11.07 -21.07 15.33
C LEU A 325 10.24 -22.06 16.18
N MET A 326 9.60 -23.04 15.55
CA MET A 326 8.92 -24.12 16.24
C MET A 326 9.85 -25.28 16.62
N GLY A 327 11.12 -25.29 16.22
CA GLY A 327 12.05 -26.39 16.49
C GLY A 327 11.66 -27.69 15.80
N LEU A 328 11.20 -27.61 14.55
CA LEU A 328 10.91 -28.71 13.64
C LEU A 328 12.12 -28.90 12.71
N THR A 329 13.23 -29.36 13.30
CA THR A 329 14.56 -29.26 12.64
C THR A 329 14.70 -30.20 11.45
N LYS A 330 14.08 -31.39 11.45
CA LYS A 330 14.16 -32.35 10.34
C LYS A 330 13.38 -31.88 9.12
N GLU A 331 12.22 -31.29 9.40
CA GLU A 331 11.36 -30.63 8.43
C GLU A 331 12.11 -29.43 7.81
N PHE A 332 12.78 -28.61 8.64
CA PHE A 332 13.64 -27.52 8.19
C PHE A 332 14.84 -28.01 7.37
N GLU A 333 15.58 -29.02 7.81
CA GLU A 333 16.72 -29.62 7.10
C GLU A 333 16.30 -30.08 5.69
N LYS A 334 15.16 -30.78 5.58
CA LYS A 334 14.60 -31.22 4.30
C LYS A 334 14.15 -30.06 3.40
N ALA A 335 13.55 -29.02 3.97
CA ALA A 335 13.17 -27.80 3.24
C ALA A 335 14.42 -27.06 2.70
N ARG A 336 15.43 -26.87 3.56
CA ARG A 336 16.72 -26.25 3.27
C ARG A 336 17.49 -26.99 2.17
N ASP A 337 17.53 -28.32 2.22
CA ASP A 337 18.19 -29.13 1.18
C ASP A 337 17.45 -29.07 -0.17
N TRP A 338 16.12 -28.96 -0.17
CA TRP A 338 15.36 -28.69 -1.39
C TRP A 338 15.69 -27.30 -1.96
N VAL A 339 15.78 -26.26 -1.13
CA VAL A 339 16.19 -24.92 -1.58
C VAL A 339 17.59 -24.93 -2.18
N ALA A 340 18.55 -25.65 -1.58
CA ALA A 340 19.90 -25.79 -2.12
C ALA A 340 19.90 -26.48 -3.50
N THR A 341 19.27 -27.66 -3.60
CA THR A 341 19.40 -28.56 -4.76
C THR A 341 18.40 -28.30 -5.89
N SER A 342 17.21 -27.79 -5.58
CA SER A 342 16.04 -27.84 -6.46
C SER A 342 15.49 -26.46 -6.83
N LEU A 343 15.57 -25.46 -5.94
CA LEU A 343 15.11 -24.10 -6.24
C LEU A 343 15.92 -23.44 -7.36
N LYS A 344 15.20 -22.95 -8.38
CA LYS A 344 15.72 -22.25 -9.57
C LYS A 344 14.80 -21.08 -9.90
N PHE A 345 15.27 -20.18 -10.76
CA PHE A 345 14.50 -19.01 -11.21
C PHE A 345 14.62 -18.86 -12.74
N ASP A 346 14.21 -19.89 -13.47
CA ASP A 346 14.20 -19.96 -14.94
C ASP A 346 12.82 -20.34 -15.53
N TYR A 347 11.78 -20.32 -14.68
CA TYR A 347 10.40 -20.65 -15.04
C TYR A 347 9.85 -19.79 -16.19
N ALA A 348 9.08 -20.43 -17.07
CA ALA A 348 8.47 -19.79 -18.22
C ALA A 348 7.08 -19.25 -17.88
N GLY A 349 7.03 -18.02 -17.37
CA GLY A 349 5.78 -17.33 -17.02
C GLY A 349 6.06 -15.91 -16.53
N ASP A 350 5.00 -15.12 -16.36
CA ASP A 350 5.07 -13.81 -15.71
C ASP A 350 4.67 -13.98 -14.25
N THR A 351 5.54 -13.59 -13.32
CA THR A 351 5.36 -13.74 -11.86
C THR A 351 5.22 -12.37 -11.21
N SER A 352 4.44 -12.24 -10.14
CA SER A 352 4.31 -10.98 -9.40
C SER A 352 5.61 -10.66 -8.65
N VAL A 353 6.12 -9.44 -8.79
CA VAL A 353 7.34 -8.95 -8.13
C VAL A 353 7.12 -8.80 -6.63
N PHE A 354 5.95 -8.27 -6.25
CA PHE A 354 5.48 -8.16 -4.87
C PHE A 354 5.42 -9.54 -4.19
N GLU A 355 4.62 -10.47 -4.73
CA GLU A 355 4.46 -11.81 -4.13
C GLU A 355 5.79 -12.56 -4.05
N THR A 356 6.64 -12.45 -5.07
CA THR A 356 7.98 -13.06 -5.06
C THR A 356 8.90 -12.42 -4.02
N THR A 357 8.80 -11.10 -3.82
CA THR A 357 9.60 -10.39 -2.82
C THR A 357 9.16 -10.76 -1.41
N ILE A 358 7.88 -10.62 -1.09
CA ILE A 358 7.41 -10.80 0.30
C ILE A 358 7.53 -12.27 0.75
N ARG A 359 7.20 -13.24 -0.12
CA ARG A 359 7.26 -14.69 0.13
C ARG A 359 8.68 -15.21 -0.01
N VAL A 360 9.16 -15.27 -1.25
CA VAL A 360 10.39 -16.00 -1.59
C VAL A 360 11.63 -15.26 -1.13
N LEU A 361 11.74 -13.95 -1.38
CA LEU A 361 12.92 -13.18 -0.91
C LEU A 361 12.88 -12.98 0.62
N GLY A 362 11.71 -12.64 1.19
CA GLY A 362 11.53 -12.48 2.64
C GLY A 362 11.82 -13.76 3.44
N GLY A 363 11.30 -14.90 3.00
CA GLY A 363 11.53 -16.21 3.59
C GLY A 363 12.99 -16.67 3.50
N LEU A 364 13.66 -16.49 2.35
CA LEU A 364 15.09 -16.75 2.21
C LEU A 364 15.94 -15.85 3.12
N MET A 365 15.67 -14.54 3.16
CA MET A 365 16.41 -13.60 3.99
C MET A 365 16.23 -13.87 5.49
N SER A 366 15.04 -14.30 5.92
CA SER A 366 14.78 -14.62 7.32
C SER A 366 15.34 -15.99 7.72
N ALA A 367 15.34 -16.97 6.80
CA ALA A 367 16.07 -18.22 7.00
C ALA A 367 17.58 -17.98 7.14
N TYR A 368 18.15 -17.04 6.37
CA TYR A 368 19.54 -16.60 6.56
C TYR A 368 19.77 -15.94 7.93
N ASP A 369 18.97 -14.93 8.31
CA ASP A 369 19.15 -14.20 9.57
C ASP A 369 18.94 -15.06 10.83
N LEU A 370 18.14 -16.14 10.73
CA LEU A 370 17.88 -17.11 11.80
C LEU A 370 18.92 -18.25 11.87
N ALA A 371 19.26 -18.87 10.73
CA ALA A 371 20.08 -20.09 10.69
C ALA A 371 21.55 -19.86 10.28
N GLY A 372 21.87 -18.72 9.66
CA GLY A 372 23.24 -18.33 9.29
C GLY A 372 23.83 -19.00 8.03
N ASP A 373 23.06 -19.84 7.33
CA ASP A 373 23.52 -20.56 6.13
C ASP A 373 23.55 -19.64 4.90
N SER A 374 24.75 -19.39 4.34
CA SER A 374 24.94 -18.46 3.21
C SER A 374 24.21 -18.87 1.95
N MET A 375 23.87 -20.16 1.79
CA MET A 375 23.12 -20.68 0.66
C MET A 375 21.79 -19.92 0.47
N PHE A 376 21.10 -19.57 1.55
CA PHE A 376 19.86 -18.78 1.48
C PHE A 376 20.12 -17.35 0.96
N LEU A 377 21.21 -16.71 1.38
CA LEU A 377 21.60 -15.37 0.92
C LEU A 377 22.05 -15.37 -0.54
N GLU A 378 22.75 -16.42 -0.97
CA GLU A 378 23.16 -16.62 -2.37
C GLU A 378 21.93 -16.80 -3.29
N LYS A 379 20.93 -17.56 -2.84
CA LYS A 379 19.63 -17.71 -3.55
C LYS A 379 18.83 -16.39 -3.56
N ALA A 380 18.85 -15.64 -2.45
CA ALA A 380 18.20 -14.33 -2.35
C ALA A 380 18.80 -13.31 -3.34
N ALA A 381 20.13 -13.30 -3.49
CA ALA A 381 20.82 -12.44 -4.46
C ALA A 381 20.48 -12.80 -5.91
N ASP A 382 20.58 -14.08 -6.32
CA ASP A 382 20.22 -14.53 -7.68
C ASP A 382 18.76 -14.20 -8.02
N LEU A 383 17.85 -14.31 -7.04
CA LEU A 383 16.44 -13.92 -7.20
C LEU A 383 16.28 -12.40 -7.41
N ALA A 384 16.86 -11.58 -6.55
CA ALA A 384 16.75 -10.12 -6.64
C ALA A 384 17.40 -9.58 -7.92
N ASP A 385 18.55 -10.10 -8.35
CA ASP A 385 19.19 -9.71 -9.61
C ASP A 385 18.28 -9.95 -10.83
N LYS A 386 17.51 -11.06 -10.85
CA LYS A 386 16.50 -11.32 -11.89
C LYS A 386 15.29 -10.38 -11.78
N MET A 387 15.01 -9.84 -10.61
CA MET A 387 13.93 -8.88 -10.37
C MET A 387 14.31 -7.42 -10.65
N LYS A 388 15.61 -7.07 -10.71
CA LYS A 388 16.08 -5.68 -10.96
C LYS A 388 15.44 -5.03 -12.21
N ALA A 389 15.20 -5.79 -13.27
CA ALA A 389 14.55 -5.29 -14.49
C ALA A 389 13.08 -4.83 -14.31
N ALA A 390 12.43 -5.15 -13.18
CA ALA A 390 11.11 -4.61 -12.85
C ALA A 390 11.14 -3.10 -12.61
N PHE A 391 12.24 -2.62 -12.01
CA PHE A 391 12.49 -1.23 -11.61
C PHE A 391 12.98 -0.34 -12.76
N GLU A 392 13.14 -0.89 -13.98
CA GLU A 392 13.54 -0.16 -15.20
C GLU A 392 12.40 0.74 -15.73
N THR A 393 12.06 1.76 -14.96
CA THR A 393 11.07 2.78 -15.30
C THR A 393 11.64 4.19 -15.06
N PRO A 394 11.11 5.23 -15.74
CA PRO A 394 11.57 6.61 -15.54
C PRO A 394 11.54 7.06 -14.07
N THR A 395 10.56 6.60 -13.29
CA THR A 395 10.44 6.90 -11.86
C THR A 395 11.38 6.04 -11.02
N GLY A 396 11.55 4.76 -11.36
CA GLY A 396 12.10 3.74 -10.48
C GLY A 396 11.02 2.98 -9.68
N ILE A 397 9.74 3.32 -9.87
CA ILE A 397 8.60 2.52 -9.40
C ILE A 397 8.50 1.30 -10.32
N PRO A 398 8.58 0.06 -9.80
CA PRO A 398 8.58 -1.14 -10.62
C PRO A 398 7.24 -1.42 -11.30
N ARG A 399 7.30 -2.33 -12.28
CA ARG A 399 6.12 -2.93 -12.91
C ARG A 399 5.75 -4.22 -12.17
N ASN A 400 4.46 -4.42 -11.93
CA ASN A 400 3.87 -5.48 -11.12
C ASN A 400 4.39 -6.91 -11.40
N MET A 401 4.61 -7.25 -12.68
CA MET A 401 4.93 -8.61 -13.14
C MET A 401 6.29 -8.65 -13.83
N ILE A 402 7.06 -9.72 -13.62
CA ILE A 402 8.31 -9.99 -14.32
C ILE A 402 8.43 -11.43 -14.81
N ASN A 403 9.09 -11.60 -15.96
CA ASN A 403 9.32 -12.87 -16.62
C ASN A 403 10.79 -13.30 -16.46
N PHE A 404 11.11 -14.13 -15.46
CA PHE A 404 12.50 -14.50 -15.12
C PHE A 404 13.29 -15.06 -16.32
N LYS A 405 12.63 -15.77 -17.23
CA LYS A 405 13.25 -16.36 -18.42
C LYS A 405 13.59 -15.34 -19.54
N THR A 406 12.96 -14.17 -19.56
CA THR A 406 13.17 -13.16 -20.62
C THR A 406 13.60 -11.78 -20.11
N GLY A 407 13.66 -11.58 -18.79
CA GLY A 407 13.94 -10.30 -18.14
C GLY A 407 12.85 -9.23 -18.33
N LYS A 408 11.73 -9.56 -18.99
CA LYS A 408 10.70 -8.58 -19.36
C LYS A 408 9.74 -8.33 -18.21
N ALA A 409 9.67 -7.09 -17.77
CA ALA A 409 8.68 -6.62 -16.81
C ALA A 409 7.49 -5.95 -17.48
N ARG A 410 6.28 -6.13 -16.94
CA ARG A 410 5.03 -5.54 -17.44
C ARG A 410 4.00 -5.35 -16.34
N ALA A 411 3.05 -4.45 -16.56
CA ALA A 411 1.83 -4.40 -15.78
C ALA A 411 0.82 -5.47 -16.28
N PRO A 412 -0.07 -6.00 -15.44
CA PRO A 412 -1.18 -6.82 -15.91
C PRO A 412 -2.22 -5.97 -16.68
N PRO A 413 -3.06 -6.56 -17.54
CA PRO A 413 -3.98 -5.77 -18.38
C PRO A 413 -5.01 -4.94 -17.59
N TRP A 414 -5.41 -5.40 -16.40
CA TRP A 414 -6.48 -4.79 -15.61
C TRP A 414 -6.09 -3.47 -14.94
N VAL A 415 -4.82 -3.28 -14.55
CA VAL A 415 -4.28 -2.00 -14.02
C VAL A 415 -3.97 -0.97 -15.11
N ARG A 416 -4.16 -1.32 -16.39
CA ARG A 416 -4.04 -0.40 -17.56
C ARG A 416 -2.69 0.30 -17.68
N GLY A 417 -1.61 -0.34 -17.23
CA GLY A 417 -0.24 0.19 -17.29
C GLY A 417 0.21 0.98 -16.05
N GLN A 418 -0.65 1.14 -15.05
CA GLN A 418 -0.29 1.66 -13.72
C GLN A 418 0.34 0.57 -12.85
N SER A 419 1.08 0.97 -11.81
CA SER A 419 1.53 0.08 -10.72
C SER A 419 0.61 0.26 -9.50
N VAL A 420 0.51 -0.78 -8.67
CA VAL A 420 -0.40 -0.85 -7.51
C VAL A 420 0.33 -0.45 -6.22
N LEU A 421 -0.30 0.39 -5.40
CA LEU A 421 0.33 1.04 -4.24
C LEU A 421 0.98 0.05 -3.26
N ALA A 422 0.24 -0.96 -2.80
CA ALA A 422 0.80 -1.99 -1.93
C ALA A 422 1.91 -2.80 -2.61
N GLU A 423 1.78 -3.13 -3.90
CA GLU A 423 2.74 -4.01 -4.59
C GLU A 423 4.17 -3.43 -4.61
N PHE A 424 4.36 -2.20 -5.09
CA PHE A 424 5.70 -1.58 -5.10
C PHE A 424 6.07 -0.88 -3.78
N GLY A 425 5.08 -0.65 -2.92
CA GLY A 425 5.24 -0.05 -1.60
C GLY A 425 5.67 -1.05 -0.53
N THR A 426 5.83 -2.32 -0.88
CA THR A 426 6.03 -3.44 0.04
C THR A 426 7.12 -4.40 -0.48
N GLU A 427 8.25 -3.81 -0.86
CA GLU A 427 9.45 -4.52 -1.34
C GLU A 427 10.71 -4.09 -0.56
N GLN A 428 10.57 -3.10 0.32
CA GLN A 428 11.70 -2.33 0.83
C GLN A 428 12.50 -3.10 1.87
N LEU A 429 11.85 -3.85 2.76
CA LEU A 429 12.54 -4.51 3.88
C LEU A 429 13.49 -5.61 3.40
N GLU A 430 13.02 -6.42 2.46
CA GLU A 430 13.70 -7.58 1.92
C GLU A 430 14.94 -7.16 1.13
N TRP A 431 14.81 -6.13 0.28
CA TRP A 431 15.89 -5.61 -0.54
C TRP A 431 16.89 -4.73 0.25
N ILE A 432 16.44 -4.00 1.27
CA ILE A 432 17.35 -3.29 2.21
C ILE A 432 18.16 -4.31 3.02
N ALA A 433 17.53 -5.36 3.53
CA ALA A 433 18.22 -6.44 4.23
C ALA A 433 19.23 -7.14 3.29
N LEU A 434 18.85 -7.41 2.04
CA LEU A 434 19.77 -8.01 1.06
C LEU A 434 21.00 -7.12 0.82
N SER A 435 20.84 -5.80 0.68
CA SER A 435 21.97 -4.86 0.63
C SER A 435 22.85 -4.94 1.88
N ASP A 436 22.26 -4.96 3.08
CA ASP A 436 23.01 -5.04 4.33
C ASP A 436 23.82 -6.34 4.48
N ARG A 437 23.27 -7.47 4.05
CA ARG A 437 23.93 -8.78 4.20
C ARG A 437 24.93 -9.09 3.07
N THR A 438 24.74 -8.55 1.87
CA THR A 438 25.66 -8.72 0.72
C THR A 438 26.76 -7.65 0.66
N GLY A 439 26.48 -6.44 1.16
CA GLY A 439 27.34 -5.26 1.00
C GLY A 439 27.17 -4.52 -0.35
N ASP A 440 26.27 -4.96 -1.24
CA ASP A 440 25.91 -4.24 -2.47
C ASP A 440 24.76 -3.25 -2.17
N PRO A 441 24.98 -1.92 -2.24
CA PRO A 441 23.94 -0.93 -1.97
C PRO A 441 22.85 -0.87 -3.05
N SER A 442 23.06 -1.49 -4.24
CA SER A 442 22.16 -1.32 -5.39
C SER A 442 20.74 -1.84 -5.13
N TYR A 443 20.57 -2.88 -4.32
CA TYR A 443 19.24 -3.40 -3.96
C TYR A 443 18.42 -2.37 -3.15
N ALA A 444 19.02 -1.81 -2.10
CA ALA A 444 18.40 -0.77 -1.27
C ALA A 444 18.15 0.53 -2.04
N GLU A 445 19.05 0.95 -2.93
CA GLU A 445 18.91 2.16 -3.75
C GLU A 445 17.68 2.11 -4.66
N LEU A 446 17.38 0.95 -5.27
CA LEU A 446 16.21 0.75 -6.12
C LEU A 446 14.90 0.93 -5.33
N VAL A 447 14.74 0.19 -4.23
CA VAL A 447 13.49 0.19 -3.45
C VAL A 447 13.27 1.49 -2.67
N ARG A 448 14.33 2.13 -2.17
CA ARG A 448 14.26 3.47 -1.56
C ARG A 448 13.96 4.56 -2.59
N ARG A 449 14.37 4.41 -3.86
CA ARG A 449 13.96 5.32 -4.96
C ARG A 449 12.48 5.17 -5.31
N SER A 450 11.97 3.94 -5.39
CA SER A 450 10.54 3.66 -5.58
C SER A 450 9.69 4.35 -4.51
N MET A 451 9.98 4.05 -3.23
CA MET A 451 9.27 4.61 -2.07
C MET A 451 9.41 6.14 -1.98
N SER A 452 10.62 6.68 -2.21
CA SER A 452 10.84 8.13 -2.28
C SER A 452 9.97 8.81 -3.33
N THR A 453 9.83 8.21 -4.53
CA THR A 453 9.06 8.84 -5.61
C THR A 453 7.59 9.00 -5.25
N VAL A 454 6.96 8.02 -4.59
CA VAL A 454 5.59 8.16 -4.08
C VAL A 454 5.50 9.21 -2.98
N VAL A 455 6.33 9.11 -1.94
CA VAL A 455 6.21 9.98 -0.76
C VAL A 455 6.55 11.43 -1.09
N ASP A 456 7.62 11.67 -1.85
CA ASP A 456 8.03 13.01 -2.26
C ASP A 456 6.99 13.63 -3.21
N THR A 457 6.35 12.84 -4.10
CA THR A 457 5.25 13.32 -4.95
C THR A 457 4.00 13.64 -4.13
N ALA A 458 3.65 12.79 -3.16
CA ALA A 458 2.48 13.00 -2.32
C ALA A 458 2.63 14.27 -1.45
N ILE A 459 3.78 14.46 -0.81
CA ILE A 459 4.12 15.67 -0.04
C ILE A 459 4.06 16.92 -0.93
N GLN A 460 4.65 16.89 -2.13
CA GLN A 460 4.62 18.01 -3.08
C GLN A 460 3.20 18.41 -3.53
N ASN A 461 2.24 17.49 -3.47
CA ASN A 461 0.83 17.72 -3.84
C ASN A 461 -0.11 17.83 -2.61
N SER A 462 0.43 17.90 -1.38
CA SER A 462 -0.32 17.93 -0.12
C SER A 462 -1.27 16.73 0.09
N ILE A 463 -0.89 15.56 -0.43
CA ILE A 463 -1.63 14.30 -0.31
C ILE A 463 -1.13 13.55 0.93
N GLY A 464 -2.02 13.26 1.88
CA GLY A 464 -1.71 12.42 3.05
C GLY A 464 -2.09 10.95 2.85
N LEU A 465 -3.35 10.68 2.51
CA LEU A 465 -3.77 9.32 2.15
C LEU A 465 -3.62 9.12 0.64
N VAL A 466 -2.93 8.05 0.24
CA VAL A 466 -2.42 7.85 -1.12
C VAL A 466 -3.39 7.01 -1.96
N PRO A 467 -3.64 7.38 -3.24
CA PRO A 467 -4.46 6.55 -4.13
C PRO A 467 -3.80 5.22 -4.50
N LEU A 468 -4.60 4.15 -4.64
CA LEU A 468 -4.13 2.76 -4.86
C LEU A 468 -3.34 2.51 -6.15
N TYR A 469 -3.19 3.50 -7.04
CA TYR A 469 -2.54 3.35 -8.35
C TYR A 469 -1.67 4.55 -8.69
N ILE A 470 -0.52 4.31 -9.32
CA ILE A 470 0.39 5.34 -9.84
C ILE A 470 0.88 4.95 -11.24
N ASP A 471 1.12 5.92 -12.12
CA ASP A 471 1.79 5.69 -13.40
C ASP A 471 3.33 5.61 -13.20
N PRO A 472 3.98 4.43 -13.36
CA PRO A 472 5.42 4.28 -13.15
C PRO A 472 6.27 5.02 -14.19
N ASN A 473 5.66 5.53 -15.26
CA ASN A 473 6.35 6.30 -16.30
C ASN A 473 6.31 7.81 -16.04
N THR A 474 5.37 8.32 -15.22
CA THR A 474 5.21 9.77 -14.95
C THR A 474 5.08 10.17 -13.49
N GLY A 475 5.01 9.21 -12.55
CA GLY A 475 4.85 9.46 -11.12
C GLY A 475 3.46 9.98 -10.71
N LYS A 476 2.48 9.97 -11.62
CA LYS A 476 1.15 10.54 -11.37
C LYS A 476 0.20 9.51 -10.77
N PHE A 477 -0.41 9.86 -9.64
CA PHE A 477 -1.48 9.07 -9.04
C PHE A 477 -2.68 8.92 -9.99
N GLY A 478 -3.34 7.78 -9.91
CA GLY A 478 -4.52 7.43 -10.70
C GLY A 478 -5.81 8.03 -10.17
N GLN A 479 -6.91 7.27 -10.29
CA GLN A 479 -8.19 7.68 -9.71
C GLN A 479 -8.12 7.76 -8.18
N PRO A 480 -8.76 8.75 -7.54
CA PRO A 480 -8.73 8.94 -6.09
C PRO A 480 -9.62 7.89 -5.39
N HIS A 481 -9.06 6.70 -5.25
CA HIS A 481 -9.56 5.56 -4.50
C HIS A 481 -8.49 5.22 -3.45
N ILE A 482 -8.89 5.13 -2.20
CA ILE A 482 -8.01 5.00 -1.02
C ILE A 482 -8.57 3.85 -0.18
N SER A 483 -7.71 2.91 0.21
CA SER A 483 -8.04 1.78 1.08
C SER A 483 -6.87 1.46 2.00
N PHE A 484 -7.17 0.90 3.17
CA PHE A 484 -6.23 0.18 4.05
C PHE A 484 -6.44 -1.34 3.97
N GLY A 485 -7.20 -1.80 2.97
CA GLY A 485 -7.25 -3.19 2.53
C GLY A 485 -6.57 -3.32 1.17
N ALA A 486 -6.98 -4.35 0.43
CA ALA A 486 -6.31 -4.82 -0.78
C ALA A 486 -5.82 -3.68 -1.69
N MET A 487 -4.59 -3.81 -2.17
CA MET A 487 -3.89 -2.88 -3.07
C MET A 487 -3.37 -1.59 -2.40
N GLY A 488 -3.52 -1.42 -1.09
CA GLY A 488 -3.12 -0.19 -0.38
C GLY A 488 -2.59 -0.39 1.05
N ASP A 489 -3.18 -1.32 1.80
CA ASP A 489 -2.68 -1.93 3.04
C ASP A 489 -1.16 -1.79 3.31
N SER A 490 -0.33 -2.67 2.77
CA SER A 490 1.03 -2.91 3.28
C SER A 490 2.06 -1.83 2.89
N PHE A 491 1.72 -0.93 1.95
CA PHE A 491 2.48 0.31 1.75
C PHE A 491 2.54 1.15 3.03
N TYR A 492 1.41 1.29 3.75
CA TYR A 492 1.38 2.04 4.99
C TYR A 492 2.16 1.34 6.10
N GLU A 493 2.19 0.01 6.08
CA GLU A 493 2.97 -0.82 6.98
C GLU A 493 4.48 -0.59 6.81
N TYR A 494 4.97 -0.59 5.57
CA TYR A 494 6.41 -0.49 5.28
C TYR A 494 6.96 0.92 5.52
N LEU A 495 6.15 1.98 5.39
CA LEU A 495 6.54 3.34 5.83
C LEU A 495 6.98 3.38 7.30
N LEU A 496 6.35 2.58 8.18
CA LEU A 496 6.78 2.40 9.57
C LEU A 496 7.93 1.37 9.68
N LYS A 497 7.74 0.18 9.10
CA LYS A 497 8.68 -0.93 9.27
C LYS A 497 10.09 -0.62 8.74
N MET A 498 10.24 0.22 7.71
CA MET A 498 11.56 0.67 7.22
C MET A 498 12.33 1.47 8.29
N PHE A 499 11.67 2.40 8.98
CA PHE A 499 12.29 3.18 10.07
C PHE A 499 12.66 2.29 11.27
N VAL A 500 11.85 1.27 11.57
CA VAL A 500 12.17 0.22 12.56
C VAL A 500 13.39 -0.60 12.10
N GLN A 501 13.43 -1.03 10.83
CA GLN A 501 14.52 -1.82 10.26
C GLN A 501 15.87 -1.10 10.30
N GLY A 502 15.89 0.20 10.01
CA GLY A 502 17.07 1.06 10.11
C GLY A 502 17.56 1.32 11.55
N GLY A 503 16.94 0.69 12.56
CA GLY A 503 17.31 0.89 13.97
C GLY A 503 16.85 2.24 14.53
N LEU A 504 15.77 2.81 13.98
CA LEU A 504 15.24 4.14 14.30
C LEU A 504 16.20 5.30 13.94
N ASP A 505 17.05 5.10 12.94
CA ASP A 505 18.05 6.08 12.50
C ASP A 505 17.48 7.17 11.56
N GLY A 506 18.37 8.06 11.10
CA GLY A 506 17.99 9.17 10.23
C GLY A 506 17.75 8.81 8.77
N SER A 507 18.03 7.58 8.31
CA SER A 507 18.08 7.24 6.88
C SER A 507 16.69 7.17 6.23
N ASP A 508 15.78 6.41 6.83
CA ASP A 508 14.40 6.19 6.35
C ASP A 508 13.37 7.03 7.14
N ARG A 509 13.83 7.90 8.04
CA ARG A 509 13.04 8.79 8.90
C ARG A 509 11.92 9.55 8.18
N LYS A 510 12.13 9.98 6.92
CA LYS A 510 11.11 10.70 6.15
C LYS A 510 9.85 9.87 5.85
N PHE A 511 10.00 8.54 5.78
CA PHE A 511 8.88 7.63 5.53
C PHE A 511 8.02 7.47 6.79
N TYR A 512 8.65 7.41 7.96
CA TYR A 512 7.98 7.46 9.26
C TYR A 512 7.27 8.81 9.51
N GLU A 513 7.89 9.93 9.16
CA GLU A 513 7.23 11.25 9.31
C GLU A 513 6.00 11.37 8.39
N TYR A 514 6.05 10.76 7.21
CA TYR A 514 4.87 10.61 6.35
C TYR A 514 3.84 9.63 6.94
N TRP A 515 4.26 8.53 7.55
CA TRP A 515 3.40 7.56 8.25
C TRP A 515 2.57 8.20 9.37
N ILE A 516 3.16 9.07 10.19
CA ILE A 516 2.41 9.83 11.22
C ILE A 516 1.27 10.65 10.59
N ILE A 517 1.52 11.28 9.44
CA ILE A 517 0.51 12.06 8.69
C ILE A 517 -0.58 11.14 8.11
N THR A 518 -0.22 9.94 7.62
CA THR A 518 -1.19 9.00 7.04
C THR A 518 -2.05 8.33 8.11
N MET A 519 -1.47 7.94 9.26
CA MET A 519 -2.20 7.40 10.40
C MET A 519 -3.18 8.40 11.00
N ASP A 520 -2.76 9.66 11.17
CA ASP A 520 -3.67 10.72 11.64
C ASP A 520 -4.88 10.88 10.72
N GLN A 521 -4.64 10.90 9.41
CA GLN A 521 -5.72 11.03 8.43
C GLN A 521 -6.57 9.77 8.28
N MET A 522 -6.02 8.57 8.50
CA MET A 522 -6.79 7.32 8.55
C MET A 522 -7.79 7.37 9.72
N ILE A 523 -7.32 7.70 10.93
CA ILE A 523 -8.15 7.78 12.13
C ILE A 523 -9.22 8.87 12.00
N ASP A 524 -8.88 10.06 11.48
CA ASP A 524 -9.87 11.15 11.34
C ASP A 524 -10.85 10.91 10.18
N ARG A 525 -10.36 10.40 9.03
CA ARG A 525 -11.11 10.45 7.76
C ARG A 525 -11.71 9.11 7.34
N LEU A 526 -11.14 7.98 7.75
CA LEU A 526 -11.61 6.65 7.35
C LEU A 526 -12.22 5.86 8.53
N THR A 527 -11.75 6.03 9.76
CA THR A 527 -12.33 5.33 10.91
C THR A 527 -13.75 5.83 11.21
N ARG A 528 -14.68 4.89 11.34
CA ARG A 528 -16.12 5.13 11.64
C ARG A 528 -16.61 4.13 12.68
N LYS A 529 -17.77 4.41 13.27
CA LYS A 529 -18.42 3.54 14.27
C LYS A 529 -19.62 2.82 13.65
N THR A 530 -19.80 1.54 13.98
CA THR A 530 -20.98 0.76 13.62
C THR A 530 -22.22 1.16 14.44
N THR A 531 -23.41 0.68 14.06
CA THR A 531 -24.61 0.81 14.89
C THR A 531 -25.41 -0.50 14.91
N PRO A 532 -25.92 -0.96 16.06
CA PRO A 532 -25.96 -0.28 17.35
C PRO A 532 -24.69 -0.34 18.22
N SER A 533 -23.75 -1.27 17.99
CA SER A 533 -22.69 -1.57 18.96
C SER A 533 -21.54 -0.56 19.04
N GLY A 534 -21.39 0.35 18.07
CA GLY A 534 -20.40 1.44 18.14
C GLY A 534 -18.94 1.03 17.93
N TRP A 535 -18.68 -0.20 17.46
CA TRP A 535 -17.33 -0.69 17.18
C TRP A 535 -16.64 0.12 16.08
N TRP A 536 -15.32 0.29 16.16
CA TRP A 536 -14.58 1.11 15.21
C TRP A 536 -14.12 0.26 14.02
N TYR A 537 -14.48 0.65 12.81
CA TYR A 537 -14.00 0.05 11.56
C TYR A 537 -13.30 1.12 10.72
N VAL A 538 -12.40 0.71 9.82
CA VAL A 538 -11.73 1.61 8.87
C VAL A 538 -12.37 1.41 7.50
N ASP A 539 -12.97 2.47 6.94
CA ASP A 539 -13.72 2.42 5.68
C ASP A 539 -12.82 2.64 4.45
N GLU A 540 -13.23 2.08 3.31
CA GLU A 540 -12.71 2.44 1.98
C GLU A 540 -13.27 3.80 1.56
N TRP A 541 -12.47 4.63 0.86
CA TRP A 541 -12.94 5.89 0.28
C TRP A 541 -12.71 5.97 -1.22
N ARG A 542 -13.78 6.25 -1.97
CA ARG A 542 -13.79 6.35 -3.43
C ARG A 542 -14.65 7.53 -3.87
N GLY A 543 -14.20 8.74 -3.56
CA GLY A 543 -15.00 9.97 -3.63
C GLY A 543 -16.05 10.11 -2.50
N HIS A 544 -16.44 8.98 -1.89
CA HIS A 544 -17.32 8.84 -0.74
C HIS A 544 -16.88 7.62 0.08
N LEU A 545 -17.35 7.54 1.32
CA LEU A 545 -17.16 6.38 2.20
C LEU A 545 -18.01 5.20 1.69
N MET A 546 -17.44 3.99 1.71
CA MET A 546 -18.02 2.83 1.05
C MET A 546 -18.84 1.91 1.96
N LYS A 547 -18.81 2.12 3.28
CA LYS A 547 -19.35 1.21 4.31
C LYS A 547 -18.81 -0.23 4.15
N LYS A 548 -17.50 -0.35 3.92
CA LYS A 548 -16.79 -1.62 3.68
C LYS A 548 -15.49 -1.66 4.48
N MET A 549 -15.19 -2.81 5.09
CA MET A 549 -13.88 -3.12 5.65
C MET A 549 -13.49 -4.55 5.23
N ASP A 550 -12.29 -4.71 4.67
CA ASP A 550 -11.73 -6.01 4.29
C ASP A 550 -11.05 -6.66 5.50
N HIS A 551 -10.95 -7.99 5.51
CA HIS A 551 -10.22 -8.69 6.57
C HIS A 551 -8.75 -8.28 6.63
N LEU A 552 -8.15 -8.00 5.46
CA LEU A 552 -6.80 -7.43 5.32
C LEU A 552 -6.58 -6.20 6.22
N VAL A 553 -7.59 -5.33 6.36
CA VAL A 553 -7.51 -4.09 7.17
C VAL A 553 -7.25 -4.38 8.65
N CYS A 554 -7.41 -5.62 9.10
CA CYS A 554 -7.07 -6.06 10.44
C CYS A 554 -5.58 -6.14 10.73
N PHE A 555 -4.68 -5.78 9.80
CA PHE A 555 -3.26 -5.48 10.11
C PHE A 555 -3.09 -4.15 10.87
N VAL A 556 -4.01 -3.20 10.69
CA VAL A 556 -3.90 -1.81 11.20
C VAL A 556 -3.67 -1.73 12.73
N PRO A 557 -4.38 -2.48 13.59
CA PRO A 557 -4.10 -2.49 15.02
C PRO A 557 -2.69 -2.96 15.37
N GLY A 558 -2.17 -3.94 14.64
CA GLY A 558 -0.82 -4.47 14.76
C GLY A 558 0.22 -3.44 14.37
N MET A 559 0.08 -2.81 13.20
CA MET A 559 0.94 -1.69 12.77
C MET A 559 0.96 -0.54 13.78
N LEU A 560 -0.21 -0.12 14.29
CA LEU A 560 -0.29 0.92 15.32
C LEU A 560 0.39 0.47 16.61
N ALA A 561 0.13 -0.75 17.09
CA ALA A 561 0.78 -1.30 18.29
C ALA A 561 2.30 -1.42 18.13
N LEU A 562 2.79 -1.82 16.95
CA LEU A 562 4.22 -1.94 16.64
C LEU A 562 4.94 -0.60 16.85
N SER A 563 4.37 0.51 16.38
CA SER A 563 4.96 1.84 16.61
C SER A 563 5.13 2.18 18.10
N LEU A 564 4.19 1.74 18.94
CA LEU A 564 4.19 1.99 20.38
C LEU A 564 5.15 1.05 21.14
N ILE A 565 5.45 -0.13 20.57
CA ILE A 565 6.45 -1.08 21.09
C ILE A 565 7.87 -0.62 20.73
N THR A 566 8.11 -0.30 19.45
CA THR A 566 9.48 -0.14 18.93
C THR A 566 10.06 1.24 19.17
N ILE A 567 9.24 2.30 19.14
CA ILE A 567 9.69 3.69 19.32
C ILE A 567 9.49 4.09 20.79
N PRO A 568 10.55 4.25 21.62
CA PRO A 568 10.40 4.54 23.04
C PRO A 568 9.83 5.93 23.32
N GLU A 569 9.22 6.10 24.49
CA GLU A 569 8.83 7.43 25.02
C GLU A 569 10.06 8.33 25.18
N GLY A 570 9.95 9.59 24.79
CA GLY A 570 11.02 10.58 24.77
C GLY A 570 11.95 10.51 23.55
N LEU A 571 11.72 9.60 22.59
CA LEU A 571 12.45 9.59 21.31
C LEU A 571 11.78 10.46 20.24
N ASP A 572 10.46 10.64 20.29
CA ASP A 572 9.72 11.35 19.23
C ASP A 572 8.45 12.06 19.76
N ASP A 573 8.52 13.39 19.89
CA ASP A 573 7.41 14.25 20.37
C ASP A 573 6.11 14.06 19.55
N ALA A 574 6.24 13.71 18.26
CA ALA A 574 5.09 13.53 17.38
C ALA A 574 4.31 12.25 17.70
N LEU A 575 4.98 11.11 17.94
CA LEU A 575 4.33 9.91 18.44
C LEU A 575 3.91 10.04 19.91
N ASP A 576 4.73 10.66 20.76
CA ASP A 576 4.46 10.80 22.19
C ASP A 576 3.14 11.57 22.44
N SER A 577 2.90 12.64 21.67
CA SER A 577 1.62 13.37 21.68
C SER A 577 0.43 12.59 21.09
N ARG A 578 0.65 11.40 20.51
CA ARG A 578 -0.36 10.55 19.85
C ARG A 578 -0.57 9.18 20.49
N ARG A 579 0.32 8.68 21.36
CA ARG A 579 0.30 7.31 21.89
C ARG A 579 -1.08 6.86 22.39
N ALA A 580 -1.75 7.70 23.17
CA ALA A 580 -3.09 7.40 23.69
C ALA A 580 -4.14 7.22 22.58
N ARG A 581 -4.12 8.06 21.54
CA ARG A 581 -5.05 7.99 20.39
C ARG A 581 -4.74 6.79 19.48
N TYR A 582 -3.46 6.47 19.28
CA TYR A 582 -3.06 5.29 18.50
C TYR A 582 -3.39 3.99 19.24
N LEU A 583 -3.21 3.94 20.57
CA LEU A 583 -3.64 2.80 21.39
C LEU A 583 -5.18 2.66 21.41
N GLU A 584 -5.92 3.77 21.58
CA GLU A 584 -7.39 3.74 21.51
C GLU A 584 -7.87 3.21 20.15
N ALA A 585 -7.34 3.73 19.04
CA ALA A 585 -7.69 3.26 17.71
C ALA A 585 -7.36 1.78 17.53
N ALA A 586 -6.14 1.34 17.91
CA ALA A 586 -5.74 -0.06 17.81
C ALA A 586 -6.64 -0.99 18.62
N GLU A 587 -6.95 -0.68 19.88
CA GLU A 587 -7.79 -1.56 20.71
C GLU A 587 -9.24 -1.63 20.23
N ASN A 588 -9.82 -0.53 19.74
CA ASN A 588 -11.19 -0.52 19.24
C ASN A 588 -11.31 -1.21 17.86
N ILE A 589 -10.35 -1.02 16.95
CA ILE A 589 -10.34 -1.68 15.64
C ILE A 589 -10.04 -3.19 15.81
N ALA A 590 -9.15 -3.56 16.74
CA ALA A 590 -8.91 -4.97 17.06
C ALA A 590 -10.13 -5.68 17.66
N GLU A 591 -10.98 -4.99 18.45
CA GLU A 591 -12.27 -5.56 18.83
C GLU A 591 -13.14 -5.79 17.60
N PHE A 592 -13.30 -4.81 16.70
CA PHE A 592 -14.10 -5.01 15.47
C PHE A 592 -13.62 -6.20 14.64
N CYS A 593 -12.30 -6.35 14.47
CA CYS A 593 -11.68 -7.49 13.80
C CYS A 593 -12.01 -8.82 14.51
N TYR A 594 -11.95 -8.89 15.85
CA TYR A 594 -12.44 -10.08 16.56
C TYR A 594 -13.94 -10.31 16.32
N ARG A 595 -14.76 -9.25 16.31
CA ARG A 595 -16.21 -9.37 16.02
C ARG A 595 -16.49 -9.94 14.63
N MET A 596 -15.66 -9.65 13.63
CA MET A 596 -15.80 -10.26 12.30
C MET A 596 -15.79 -11.80 12.36
N TYR A 597 -15.03 -12.42 13.28
CA TYR A 597 -15.06 -13.86 13.57
C TYR A 597 -16.22 -14.24 14.51
N ASP A 598 -16.31 -13.60 15.68
CA ASP A 598 -17.26 -13.86 16.79
C ASP A 598 -18.74 -13.84 16.36
N ARG A 599 -19.06 -13.07 15.31
CA ARG A 599 -20.42 -12.94 14.77
C ARG A 599 -20.79 -14.00 13.72
N GLN A 600 -19.87 -14.87 13.30
CA GLN A 600 -20.16 -15.95 12.33
C GLN A 600 -20.40 -17.32 13.01
N PRO A 601 -21.35 -18.13 12.51
CA PRO A 601 -21.57 -19.51 12.96
C PRO A 601 -20.33 -20.43 13.03
N THR A 602 -19.31 -20.24 12.18
CA THR A 602 -18.04 -21.00 12.26
C THR A 602 -17.03 -20.41 13.24
N GLY A 603 -17.21 -19.17 13.70
CA GLY A 603 -16.16 -18.41 14.39
C GLY A 603 -14.98 -18.04 13.48
N LEU A 604 -15.19 -17.87 12.17
CA LEU A 604 -14.18 -17.45 11.17
C LEU A 604 -14.64 -16.16 10.48
N ALA A 605 -13.75 -15.17 10.31
CA ALA A 605 -14.12 -13.93 9.63
C ALA A 605 -14.33 -14.10 8.11
N PRO A 606 -15.28 -13.37 7.50
CA PRO A 606 -15.40 -13.27 6.06
C PRO A 606 -14.33 -12.34 5.46
N GLU A 607 -13.92 -12.61 4.21
CA GLU A 607 -12.92 -11.87 3.44
C GLU A 607 -13.14 -10.34 3.44
N TYR A 608 -14.42 -9.91 3.41
CA TYR A 608 -14.79 -8.54 3.79
C TYR A 608 -16.21 -8.46 4.34
N VAL A 609 -16.48 -7.39 5.10
CA VAL A 609 -17.80 -7.06 5.65
C VAL A 609 -18.37 -5.77 5.05
N LYS A 610 -19.70 -5.72 4.95
CA LYS A 610 -20.46 -4.51 4.61
C LYS A 610 -21.12 -4.00 5.88
N ILE A 611 -20.93 -2.72 6.18
CA ILE A 611 -21.47 -2.08 7.38
C ILE A 611 -22.93 -1.72 7.13
N VAL A 612 -23.81 -2.13 8.06
CA VAL A 612 -25.27 -2.01 7.92
C VAL A 612 -25.83 -1.33 9.15
N ASP A 613 -26.46 -0.18 8.97
CA ASP A 613 -27.00 0.62 10.07
C ASP A 613 -28.08 -0.16 10.82
N GLY A 614 -27.94 -0.26 12.15
CA GLY A 614 -28.82 -1.04 13.01
C GLY A 614 -28.56 -2.55 13.06
N GLN A 615 -27.54 -3.07 12.35
CA GLN A 615 -27.12 -4.48 12.38
C GLN A 615 -25.61 -4.67 12.56
N ASP A 616 -24.90 -3.56 12.79
CA ASP A 616 -23.45 -3.36 12.69
C ASP A 616 -22.87 -3.73 11.32
N PHE A 617 -22.86 -5.01 10.95
CA PHE A 617 -22.31 -5.46 9.67
C PHE A 617 -22.85 -6.83 9.23
N ILE A 618 -22.69 -7.12 7.95
CA ILE A 618 -22.94 -8.45 7.34
C ILE A 618 -21.73 -8.90 6.51
N PRO A 619 -21.49 -10.22 6.35
CA PRO A 619 -20.52 -10.74 5.40
C PRO A 619 -20.78 -10.23 3.97
N GLY A 620 -19.79 -9.58 3.36
CA GLY A 620 -19.83 -9.07 2.00
C GLY A 620 -19.44 -10.12 0.98
N VAL A 621 -18.30 -10.80 1.22
CA VAL A 621 -17.93 -12.08 0.61
C VAL A 621 -17.64 -13.06 1.77
N PRO A 622 -18.43 -14.14 1.94
CA PRO A 622 -18.39 -14.99 3.13
C PRO A 622 -17.29 -16.05 3.10
N VAL A 623 -16.27 -15.89 2.25
CA VAL A 623 -15.12 -16.80 2.16
C VAL A 623 -14.17 -16.50 3.31
N ASN A 624 -13.45 -17.51 3.82
CA ASN A 624 -12.26 -17.31 4.65
C ASN A 624 -11.10 -18.11 4.06
N LEU A 625 -9.98 -17.44 3.77
CA LEU A 625 -8.81 -18.02 3.11
C LEU A 625 -7.68 -18.42 4.10
N LEU A 626 -7.98 -18.63 5.38
CA LEU A 626 -6.99 -18.94 6.45
C LEU A 626 -6.08 -17.76 6.86
N ARG A 627 -6.50 -16.52 6.58
CA ARG A 627 -5.71 -15.29 6.68
C ARG A 627 -5.24 -14.90 8.10
N PRO A 628 -4.09 -14.20 8.25
CA PRO A 628 -3.42 -13.98 9.52
C PRO A 628 -3.68 -12.63 10.22
N GLU A 629 -4.17 -11.60 9.54
CA GLU A 629 -3.92 -10.20 9.94
C GLU A 629 -4.55 -9.86 11.30
N THR A 630 -5.69 -10.49 11.61
CA THR A 630 -6.32 -10.40 12.94
C THR A 630 -5.48 -11.04 14.05
N VAL A 631 -4.79 -12.17 13.79
CA VAL A 631 -3.93 -12.83 14.79
C VAL A 631 -2.52 -12.22 14.89
N GLU A 632 -2.01 -11.59 13.81
CA GLU A 632 -0.87 -10.66 13.88
C GLU A 632 -1.18 -9.52 14.87
N SER A 633 -2.30 -8.81 14.64
CA SER A 633 -2.74 -7.72 15.51
C SER A 633 -2.91 -8.14 16.97
N MET A 634 -3.43 -9.34 17.22
CA MET A 634 -3.53 -9.90 18.57
C MET A 634 -2.16 -10.22 19.18
N MET A 635 -1.21 -10.73 18.40
CA MET A 635 0.17 -10.98 18.85
C MET A 635 0.85 -9.67 19.26
N LEU A 636 0.78 -8.64 18.44
CA LEU A 636 1.38 -7.33 18.71
C LEU A 636 0.69 -6.60 19.88
N LEU A 637 -0.65 -6.60 19.93
CA LEU A 637 -1.39 -6.01 21.06
C LEU A 637 -1.20 -6.78 22.37
N TRP A 638 -1.05 -8.11 22.34
CA TRP A 638 -0.61 -8.87 23.51
C TRP A 638 0.78 -8.42 23.96
N ARG A 639 1.75 -8.34 23.04
CA ARG A 639 3.13 -7.94 23.36
C ARG A 639 3.22 -6.54 23.96
N LEU A 640 2.45 -5.58 23.45
CA LEU A 640 2.35 -4.22 23.99
C LEU A 640 1.63 -4.15 25.35
N THR A 641 0.45 -4.77 25.48
CA THR A 641 -0.50 -4.44 26.56
C THR A 641 -0.64 -5.50 27.66
N LYS A 642 -0.21 -6.74 27.41
CA LYS A 642 -0.47 -7.94 28.23
C LYS A 642 -1.96 -8.16 28.59
N LYS A 643 -2.89 -7.57 27.82
CA LYS A 643 -4.33 -7.78 28.01
C LYS A 643 -4.70 -9.19 27.52
N GLN A 644 -4.97 -10.08 28.46
CA GLN A 644 -5.27 -11.50 28.23
C GLN A 644 -6.34 -11.77 27.16
N ARG A 645 -7.28 -10.83 26.92
CA ARG A 645 -8.28 -10.91 25.84
C ARG A 645 -7.68 -11.31 24.49
N TYR A 646 -6.48 -10.84 24.15
CA TYR A 646 -5.86 -11.12 22.84
C TYR A 646 -5.40 -12.58 22.72
N ARG A 647 -4.91 -13.19 23.82
CA ARG A 647 -4.58 -14.62 23.88
C ARG A 647 -5.84 -15.50 23.83
N ASP A 648 -6.95 -15.06 24.42
CA ASP A 648 -8.22 -15.82 24.39
C ASP A 648 -8.96 -15.68 23.05
N TRP A 649 -8.93 -14.50 22.43
CA TRP A 649 -9.45 -14.27 21.08
C TRP A 649 -8.66 -15.06 20.03
N GLY A 650 -7.32 -15.01 20.06
CA GLY A 650 -6.48 -15.81 19.17
C GLY A 650 -6.70 -17.33 19.35
N TRP A 651 -6.95 -17.78 20.59
CA TRP A 651 -7.29 -19.18 20.86
C TRP A 651 -8.67 -19.56 20.31
N ALA A 652 -9.68 -18.70 20.43
CA ALA A 652 -10.99 -18.93 19.85
C ALA A 652 -10.93 -19.06 18.32
N ILE A 653 -10.09 -18.24 17.67
CA ILE A 653 -9.82 -18.27 16.22
C ILE A 653 -9.07 -19.55 15.83
N PHE A 654 -7.99 -19.92 16.53
CA PHE A 654 -7.29 -21.19 16.30
C PHE A 654 -8.23 -22.39 16.39
N MET A 655 -9.04 -22.45 17.45
CA MET A 655 -10.02 -23.52 17.63
C MET A 655 -11.14 -23.51 16.58
N ALA A 656 -11.40 -22.38 15.90
CA ALA A 656 -12.28 -22.33 14.74
C ALA A 656 -11.62 -22.92 13.48
N PHE A 657 -10.32 -22.65 13.24
CA PHE A 657 -9.56 -23.32 12.18
C PHE A 657 -9.49 -24.84 12.41
N GLU A 658 -9.25 -25.29 13.64
CA GLU A 658 -9.28 -26.72 14.00
C GLU A 658 -10.64 -27.39 13.70
N ARG A 659 -11.76 -26.76 14.08
CA ARG A 659 -13.10 -27.33 13.87
C ARG A 659 -13.57 -27.33 12.42
N HIS A 660 -13.14 -26.35 11.62
CA HIS A 660 -13.81 -26.05 10.34
C HIS A 660 -12.88 -26.08 9.13
N CYS A 661 -11.61 -25.71 9.29
CA CYS A 661 -10.62 -25.66 8.22
C CYS A 661 -9.70 -26.89 8.16
N ARG A 662 -9.47 -27.58 9.28
CA ARG A 662 -8.69 -28.83 9.30
C ARG A 662 -9.30 -29.91 8.40
N ALA A 663 -8.45 -30.62 7.66
CA ALA A 663 -8.78 -31.76 6.81
C ALA A 663 -7.89 -32.97 7.19
N ASP A 664 -8.10 -34.13 6.55
CA ASP A 664 -7.27 -35.33 6.74
C ASP A 664 -5.77 -35.03 6.63
N VAL A 665 -5.39 -34.18 5.67
CA VAL A 665 -4.01 -33.84 5.32
C VAL A 665 -3.90 -32.33 5.14
N GLY A 666 -3.47 -31.63 6.20
CA GLY A 666 -3.43 -30.16 6.24
C GLY A 666 -4.78 -29.48 6.47
N TYR A 667 -4.91 -28.25 5.98
CA TYR A 667 -6.02 -27.31 6.24
C TYR A 667 -6.51 -26.68 4.94
N SER A 668 -7.78 -26.30 4.88
CA SER A 668 -8.41 -25.67 3.72
C SER A 668 -9.16 -24.41 4.13
N GLY A 669 -9.11 -23.37 3.30
CA GLY A 669 -10.07 -22.27 3.38
C GLY A 669 -11.51 -22.74 3.20
N VAL A 670 -12.47 -21.85 3.44
CA VAL A 670 -13.91 -22.17 3.44
C VAL A 670 -14.72 -21.16 2.65
N LYS A 671 -15.68 -21.65 1.86
CA LYS A 671 -16.45 -20.84 0.89
C LYS A 671 -17.61 -20.04 1.51
N ASP A 672 -18.06 -20.41 2.71
CA ASP A 672 -19.13 -19.70 3.42
C ASP A 672 -19.05 -19.89 4.96
N VAL A 673 -18.51 -18.89 5.67
CA VAL A 673 -18.40 -18.84 7.15
C VAL A 673 -19.75 -18.83 7.88
N ARG A 674 -20.87 -18.66 7.17
CA ARG A 674 -22.22 -18.68 7.75
C ARG A 674 -22.80 -20.09 7.84
N ARG A 675 -22.10 -21.11 7.34
CA ARG A 675 -22.60 -22.49 7.23
C ARG A 675 -21.76 -23.42 8.09
N VAL A 676 -22.42 -24.30 8.86
CA VAL A 676 -21.77 -25.30 9.71
C VAL A 676 -22.37 -26.68 9.39
N PRO A 677 -21.57 -27.68 8.98
CA PRO A 677 -20.17 -27.53 8.56
C PRO A 677 -20.05 -26.68 7.27
N PRO A 678 -18.99 -25.88 7.11
CA PRO A 678 -18.78 -25.11 5.90
C PRO A 678 -18.25 -25.97 4.75
N GLN A 679 -18.51 -25.56 3.51
CA GLN A 679 -17.84 -26.13 2.34
C GLN A 679 -16.40 -25.60 2.28
N LYS A 680 -15.42 -26.50 2.27
CA LYS A 680 -14.00 -26.20 2.06
C LYS A 680 -13.69 -25.83 0.61
N ASP A 681 -12.58 -25.13 0.38
CA ASP A 681 -12.16 -24.63 -0.93
C ASP A 681 -11.18 -25.53 -1.71
N ASP A 682 -10.56 -26.51 -1.04
CA ASP A 682 -9.45 -27.34 -1.53
C ASP A 682 -8.16 -26.54 -1.81
N THR A 683 -7.83 -25.58 -0.93
CA THR A 683 -6.52 -24.88 -0.91
C THR A 683 -6.02 -24.65 0.53
N MET A 684 -4.79 -25.08 0.79
CA MET A 684 -3.96 -24.60 1.90
C MET A 684 -3.05 -23.50 1.36
N GLN A 685 -3.34 -22.24 1.70
CA GLN A 685 -2.52 -21.09 1.31
C GLN A 685 -1.18 -21.14 2.06
N SER A 686 -0.07 -20.73 1.43
CA SER A 686 1.26 -20.79 2.07
C SER A 686 1.34 -19.91 3.33
N PHE A 687 0.70 -18.73 3.31
CA PHE A 687 0.57 -17.82 4.45
C PHE A 687 -0.11 -18.43 5.69
N PHE A 688 -0.86 -19.53 5.58
CA PHE A 688 -1.38 -20.20 6.77
C PHE A 688 -0.25 -20.78 7.64
N LEU A 689 0.81 -21.29 6.99
CA LEU A 689 2.00 -21.81 7.65
C LEU A 689 2.93 -20.65 8.01
N ALA A 690 3.21 -19.78 7.03
CA ALA A 690 4.12 -18.64 7.18
C ALA A 690 3.66 -17.66 8.28
N GLU A 691 2.37 -17.35 8.33
CA GLU A 691 1.85 -16.23 9.12
C GLU A 691 0.88 -16.69 10.20
N THR A 692 -0.23 -17.33 9.83
CA THR A 692 -1.34 -17.59 10.76
C THR A 692 -0.90 -18.49 11.92
N LEU A 693 -0.18 -19.58 11.63
CA LEU A 693 0.38 -20.46 12.66
C LEU A 693 1.59 -19.84 13.37
N LYS A 694 2.43 -19.05 12.68
CA LYS A 694 3.57 -18.34 13.28
C LYS A 694 3.10 -17.30 14.32
N TYR A 695 2.19 -16.41 13.96
CA TYR A 695 1.66 -15.39 14.87
C TYR A 695 0.87 -15.98 16.04
N LEU A 696 0.11 -17.07 15.82
CA LEU A 696 -0.53 -17.80 16.93
C LEU A 696 0.49 -18.43 17.87
N TYR A 697 1.58 -19.03 17.35
CA TYR A 697 2.65 -19.58 18.18
C TYR A 697 3.40 -18.49 18.96
N LEU A 698 3.64 -17.32 18.36
CA LEU A 698 4.27 -16.16 19.00
C LEU A 698 3.37 -15.45 20.03
N LEU A 699 2.05 -15.44 19.82
CA LEU A 699 1.05 -14.94 20.78
C LEU A 699 1.06 -15.74 22.09
N PHE A 700 1.27 -17.06 22.00
CA PHE A 700 1.39 -17.94 23.17
C PHE A 700 2.83 -18.13 23.67
N SER A 701 3.83 -17.66 22.93
CA SER A 701 5.24 -17.65 23.37
C SER A 701 5.55 -16.53 24.37
N PRO A 702 6.69 -16.63 25.07
CA PRO A 702 7.34 -15.49 25.73
C PRO A 702 7.81 -14.42 24.72
N ASP A 703 8.10 -13.22 25.23
CA ASP A 703 8.48 -12.05 24.40
C ASP A 703 9.91 -12.13 23.83
N ASP A 704 10.78 -12.99 24.39
CA ASP A 704 12.16 -13.21 23.93
C ASP A 704 12.27 -14.19 22.75
N VAL A 705 11.16 -14.80 22.33
CA VAL A 705 11.05 -15.52 21.05
C VAL A 705 10.78 -14.48 19.95
N VAL A 706 11.81 -14.13 19.19
CA VAL A 706 11.80 -13.03 18.19
C VAL A 706 11.44 -11.68 18.84
N PRO A 707 12.35 -11.08 19.65
CA PRO A 707 12.09 -9.82 20.35
C PRO A 707 12.02 -8.63 19.37
N LEU A 708 11.01 -7.79 19.53
CA LEU A 708 10.64 -6.74 18.56
C LEU A 708 11.59 -5.53 18.51
N ASP A 709 12.62 -5.48 19.36
CA ASP A 709 13.72 -4.51 19.25
C ASP A 709 14.92 -5.05 18.43
N GLU A 710 15.04 -6.37 18.27
CA GLU A 710 16.06 -7.00 17.39
C GLU A 710 15.51 -7.40 16.01
N TRP A 711 14.18 -7.55 15.87
CA TRP A 711 13.54 -8.11 14.68
C TRP A 711 12.32 -7.30 14.23
N VAL A 712 12.17 -7.16 12.91
CA VAL A 712 10.97 -6.64 12.26
C VAL A 712 10.42 -7.69 11.30
N PHE A 713 9.15 -8.07 11.46
CA PHE A 713 8.46 -8.94 10.52
C PHE A 713 8.17 -8.19 9.23
N ASN A 714 8.38 -8.80 8.07
CA ASN A 714 7.87 -8.30 6.79
C ASN A 714 6.33 -8.47 6.70
N THR A 715 5.70 -8.17 5.56
CA THR A 715 4.23 -8.29 5.38
C THR A 715 3.73 -9.75 5.29
N GLU A 716 4.64 -10.72 5.25
CA GLU A 716 4.40 -12.16 5.11
C GLU A 716 4.96 -12.91 6.35
N ALA A 717 4.94 -12.21 7.50
CA ALA A 717 5.46 -12.65 8.79
C ALA A 717 6.91 -13.17 8.83
N HIS A 718 7.77 -12.81 7.87
CA HIS A 718 9.18 -13.22 7.86
C HIS A 718 10.04 -12.27 8.72
N PRO A 719 10.67 -12.73 9.82
CA PRO A 719 11.41 -11.88 10.74
C PRO A 719 12.80 -11.55 10.20
N ILE A 720 12.97 -10.30 9.78
CA ILE A 720 14.24 -9.73 9.34
C ILE A 720 14.94 -9.07 10.53
N ARG A 721 16.25 -9.30 10.70
CA ARG A 721 17.03 -8.72 11.80
C ARG A 721 17.28 -7.22 11.56
N ILE A 722 16.97 -6.40 12.56
CA ILE A 722 17.11 -4.93 12.53
C ILE A 722 18.60 -4.53 12.43
N HIS A 723 18.90 -3.53 11.60
CA HIS A 723 20.25 -2.97 11.52
C HIS A 723 20.55 -2.14 12.78
N ARG A 724 21.65 -2.45 13.46
CA ARG A 724 22.19 -1.60 14.55
C ARG A 724 23.61 -1.20 14.16
N PRO A 725 23.92 0.09 13.90
CA PRO A 725 25.24 0.50 13.41
C PRO A 725 26.44 0.03 14.25
N ASP A 726 26.26 -0.08 15.57
CA ASP A 726 27.25 -0.60 16.53
C ASP A 726 27.48 -2.13 16.45
N SER A 727 26.59 -2.91 15.80
CA SER A 727 26.63 -4.38 15.89
C SER A 727 27.74 -5.02 15.05
N ARG A 728 28.34 -4.31 14.08
CA ARG A 728 29.43 -4.86 13.24
C ARG A 728 30.62 -5.38 14.05
N GLY A 729 30.88 -4.79 15.22
CA GLY A 729 31.92 -5.27 16.15
C GLY A 729 31.48 -6.38 17.11
N GLN A 730 30.18 -6.67 17.20
CA GLN A 730 29.60 -7.70 18.08
C GLN A 730 29.16 -8.95 17.31
N ASP A 731 28.58 -8.80 16.12
CA ASP A 731 28.19 -9.93 15.27
C ASP A 731 29.41 -10.69 14.74
N ASP A 732 30.53 -10.00 14.46
CA ASP A 732 31.79 -10.64 14.10
C ASP A 732 32.35 -11.47 15.27
N ASP A 733 32.23 -10.98 16.51
CA ASP A 733 32.63 -11.69 17.71
C ASP A 733 31.65 -12.83 18.08
N ARG A 734 30.36 -12.68 17.76
CA ARG A 734 29.33 -13.71 17.91
C ARG A 734 29.52 -14.85 16.90
N ARG A 735 29.80 -14.52 15.64
CA ARG A 735 30.16 -15.47 14.56
C ARG A 735 31.42 -16.26 14.93
N ARG A 736 32.48 -15.58 15.40
CA ARG A 736 33.71 -16.25 15.90
C ARG A 736 33.46 -17.20 17.07
N ARG A 737 32.44 -16.96 17.91
CA ARG A 737 32.01 -17.84 19.02
C ARG A 737 31.00 -18.92 18.61
N GLN A 738 30.56 -18.95 17.35
CA GLN A 738 29.71 -20.00 16.78
C GLN A 738 30.47 -20.88 15.77
N GLN A 739 31.68 -20.47 15.37
CA GLN A 739 32.61 -21.20 14.52
C GLN A 739 33.78 -21.84 15.30
N ALA A 740 33.71 -21.83 16.63
CA ALA A 740 34.71 -22.35 17.57
C ALA A 740 34.04 -23.14 18.71
#